data_AF-A0AAV9S687-F1
#
_entry.id   AF-A0AAV9S687-F1
#
_cell.length_a   1.000
_cell.length_b   1.000
_cell.length_c   1.000
_cell.angle_alpha   90.00
_cell.angle_beta   90.00
_cell.angle_gamma   90.00
#
_symmetry.space_group_name_H-M   'P 1'
#
loop_
_entity.id
_entity.type
_entity.pdbx_description
1 polymer ?
#
loop_
_entity_poly.entity_id
_entity_poly.type
_entity_poly.pdbx_seq_one_letter_code
_entity_poly.pdbx_strand_id
1 'polypeptide(L)'
;MESGAFLASLDQFMLSPLVTWVKTFIPADEGIHLDFSDLLDGVILNTIMAEINPSAAPLGVNKVCRDSGQRIQNLNVLVQQIRSYYLDNLRQLIMIPLPDVLLVGRTPYCEKSLEEMKKLLLLLLGCTVQCEKKEEYIERIQMLDFDTKAAIAAHIQELTHSQENVLDLQWLESTGIHPEEMETVVRNVATHLRHVLDQRDNHLETIVELMQEKDGAVSLLSSPSSLQSASYSPSMQQPENQQTGTQQHLAVELADSKAKIRRLRQELEEKSEQILDCRHELENMEAELKRIQQENSQLQVDARAARTYRDELDALRERAIKADKLESEVGRYKEQLHKMEFYKAKVEELKEDNRVLQETKEVLEDQLEGWRSRTDKIHQLEKHNLLLKARVDDMEQKKEADVKRIKELQEENLALCLAQRRSMEESQHLGWELEQLSKTSENSHGLQTLSEEVNERTQSQILKLEKENQRLLRTIEELRAAAHNSCRKTQHGHHLVRSSNHFTSSAEQSSVKTTSCSATENHPDAQTLQIPNGDSVCQQQLITEELEGVQTQILLADHPDCQIQENGHLQEQDKEMMSDLDILENNHNQLHCFVGPCALGSQSKSPHHDNIYAGLPTRSPYTNKHTQRLEVKCKGLDTLNQQLQTSLYSTERKAQRLEAEVQELESENQTLQASLEDLRISLRRLEQLETGKQNMEHETTMLERDKRQLEKENRRLRQQAEIQEANLDSRNVCMASLEREMRLLVKEMEGLRETSERVKSLERENRELTKQAAIDQKTLATFREVR
;
A
#
# COMPACT_ATOMS: atom_id res chain seq x y z
N MET A 1 -27.94 -50.57 -32.25
CA MET A 1 -27.43 -51.88 -32.71
C MET A 1 -25.99 -52.12 -32.20
N GLU A 2 -25.74 -52.31 -30.90
CA GLU A 2 -24.38 -52.11 -30.34
C GLU A 2 -23.63 -53.35 -29.80
N SER A 3 -24.28 -54.48 -29.48
CA SER A 3 -23.64 -55.54 -28.66
C SER A 3 -22.35 -56.13 -29.23
N GLY A 4 -22.18 -56.16 -30.56
CA GLY A 4 -20.93 -56.60 -31.20
C GLY A 4 -19.84 -55.53 -31.29
N ALA A 5 -20.20 -54.24 -31.24
CA ALA A 5 -19.24 -53.14 -31.24
C ALA A 5 -18.59 -52.98 -29.86
N PHE A 6 -19.41 -52.97 -28.79
CA PHE A 6 -18.90 -52.84 -27.42
C PHE A 6 -17.91 -53.96 -27.04
N LEU A 7 -18.11 -55.20 -27.53
CA LEU A 7 -17.16 -56.29 -27.28
C LEU A 7 -15.77 -56.01 -27.88
N ALA A 8 -15.70 -55.47 -29.10
CA ALA A 8 -14.42 -55.10 -29.70
C ALA A 8 -13.74 -53.93 -28.96
N SER A 9 -14.51 -52.92 -28.54
CA SER A 9 -14.04 -51.81 -27.71
C SER A 9 -13.56 -52.27 -26.33
N LEU A 10 -14.21 -53.29 -25.75
CA LEU A 10 -13.83 -53.92 -24.48
C LEU A 10 -12.55 -54.77 -24.61
N ASP A 11 -12.44 -55.60 -25.66
CA ASP A 11 -11.23 -56.39 -25.93
C ASP A 11 -10.02 -55.46 -26.13
N GLN A 12 -10.19 -54.36 -26.87
CA GLN A 12 -9.16 -53.34 -27.04
C GLN A 12 -8.80 -52.64 -25.72
N PHE A 13 -9.78 -52.39 -24.84
CA PHE A 13 -9.55 -51.84 -23.51
C PHE A 13 -8.79 -52.82 -22.58
N MET A 14 -9.13 -54.10 -22.59
CA MET A 14 -8.48 -55.13 -21.75
C MET A 14 -7.06 -55.51 -22.22
N LEU A 15 -6.72 -55.15 -23.45
CA LEU A 15 -5.36 -55.17 -24.01
C LEU A 15 -4.62 -53.83 -23.90
N SER A 16 -5.25 -52.79 -23.32
CA SER A 16 -4.63 -51.45 -23.24
C SER A 16 -3.43 -51.40 -22.29
N PRO A 17 -2.48 -50.47 -22.51
CA PRO A 17 -1.28 -50.33 -21.66
C PRO A 17 -1.59 -50.11 -20.18
N LEU A 18 -2.70 -49.42 -19.86
CA LEU A 18 -3.14 -49.20 -18.47
C LEU A 18 -3.62 -50.50 -17.80
N VAL A 19 -4.36 -51.35 -18.52
CA VAL A 19 -4.78 -52.66 -17.99
C VAL A 19 -3.60 -53.64 -17.91
N THR A 20 -2.66 -53.58 -18.86
CA THR A 20 -1.40 -54.33 -18.80
C THR A 20 -0.52 -53.88 -17.63
N TRP A 21 -0.52 -52.59 -17.28
CA TRP A 21 0.12 -52.09 -16.06
C TRP A 21 -0.54 -52.62 -14.79
N VAL A 22 -1.88 -52.61 -14.67
CA VAL A 22 -2.60 -53.18 -13.49
C VAL A 22 -2.24 -54.66 -13.28
N LYS A 23 -2.11 -55.43 -14.37
CA LYS A 23 -1.70 -56.84 -14.31
C LYS A 23 -0.31 -57.06 -13.66
N THR A 24 0.56 -56.04 -13.56
CA THR A 24 1.86 -56.16 -12.87
C THR A 24 1.78 -56.24 -11.33
N PHE A 25 0.61 -55.97 -10.75
CA PHE A 25 0.35 -56.14 -9.31
C PHE A 25 -0.18 -57.55 -8.96
N ILE A 26 -0.51 -58.37 -9.96
CA ILE A 26 -1.05 -59.72 -9.75
C ILE A 26 0.10 -60.74 -9.72
N PRO A 27 0.23 -61.56 -8.66
CA PRO A 27 1.29 -62.58 -8.60
C PRO A 27 1.14 -63.64 -9.70
N ALA A 28 2.22 -63.87 -10.45
CA ALA A 28 2.21 -64.80 -11.59
C ALA A 28 1.91 -66.27 -11.22
N ASP A 29 2.11 -66.67 -9.96
CA ASP A 29 1.86 -68.03 -9.46
C ASP A 29 0.36 -68.36 -9.27
N GLU A 30 -0.53 -67.37 -9.16
CA GLU A 30 -1.95 -67.63 -8.83
C GLU A 30 -2.81 -67.98 -10.04
N GLY A 31 -2.32 -67.74 -11.27
CA GLY A 31 -3.05 -68.05 -12.51
C GLY A 31 -4.33 -67.25 -12.75
N ILE A 32 -4.57 -66.20 -11.96
CA ILE A 32 -5.76 -65.35 -12.04
C ILE A 32 -5.66 -64.46 -13.30
N HIS A 33 -6.52 -64.71 -14.27
CA HIS A 33 -6.67 -63.84 -15.44
C HIS A 33 -7.61 -62.68 -15.08
N LEU A 34 -7.05 -61.47 -14.95
CA LEU A 34 -7.81 -60.24 -14.71
C LEU A 34 -8.89 -60.03 -15.78
N ASP A 35 -10.16 -60.10 -15.38
CA ASP A 35 -11.32 -59.77 -16.19
C ASP A 35 -11.77 -58.31 -15.96
N PHE A 36 -12.60 -57.78 -16.87
CA PHE A 36 -13.23 -56.49 -16.70
C PHE A 36 -14.13 -56.45 -15.44
N SER A 37 -14.74 -57.58 -15.08
CA SER A 37 -15.53 -57.71 -13.83
C SER A 37 -14.74 -57.34 -12.58
N ASP A 38 -13.45 -57.67 -12.53
CA ASP A 38 -12.57 -57.43 -11.37
C ASP A 38 -12.13 -55.95 -11.28
N LEU A 39 -12.07 -55.25 -12.41
CA LEU A 39 -11.89 -53.80 -12.45
C LEU A 39 -13.16 -53.07 -12.04
N LEU A 40 -14.33 -53.54 -12.50
CA LEU A 40 -15.64 -52.96 -12.21
C LEU A 40 -16.06 -53.06 -10.73
N ASP A 41 -15.57 -54.05 -9.99
CA ASP A 41 -15.87 -54.21 -8.58
C ASP A 41 -14.99 -53.33 -7.66
N GLY A 42 -13.88 -52.82 -8.21
CA GLY A 42 -12.98 -51.86 -7.57
C GLY A 42 -12.10 -52.43 -6.46
N VAL A 43 -12.21 -53.72 -6.10
CA VAL A 43 -11.47 -54.29 -4.95
C VAL A 43 -9.97 -54.35 -5.24
N ILE A 44 -9.57 -54.79 -6.44
CA ILE A 44 -8.15 -54.79 -6.84
C ILE A 44 -7.55 -53.38 -6.87
N LEU A 45 -8.32 -52.39 -7.36
CA LEU A 45 -7.86 -51.01 -7.48
C LEU A 45 -7.75 -50.30 -6.12
N ASN A 46 -8.66 -50.56 -5.18
CA ASN A 46 -8.51 -50.12 -3.78
C ASN A 46 -7.33 -50.82 -3.08
N THR A 47 -7.03 -52.08 -3.43
CA THR A 47 -5.87 -52.80 -2.88
C THR A 47 -4.57 -52.16 -3.34
N ILE A 48 -4.45 -51.87 -4.64
CA ILE A 48 -3.32 -51.11 -5.22
C ILE A 48 -3.20 -49.73 -4.55
N MET A 49 -4.30 -49.01 -4.34
CA MET A 49 -4.28 -47.72 -3.64
C MET A 49 -3.79 -47.82 -2.18
N ALA A 50 -4.10 -48.92 -1.49
CA ALA A 50 -3.62 -49.18 -0.14
C ALA A 50 -2.11 -49.57 -0.10
N GLU A 51 -1.56 -50.17 -1.16
CA GLU A 51 -0.12 -50.38 -1.29
C GLU A 51 0.66 -49.09 -1.57
N ILE A 52 0.06 -48.17 -2.34
CA ILE A 52 0.59 -46.84 -2.68
C ILE A 52 0.54 -45.91 -1.46
N ASN A 53 -0.56 -45.89 -0.71
CA ASN A 53 -0.72 -45.09 0.50
C ASN A 53 -1.21 -45.93 1.71
N PRO A 54 -0.30 -46.65 2.40
CA PRO A 54 -0.65 -47.44 3.59
C PRO A 54 -1.21 -46.62 4.76
N SER A 55 -0.94 -45.31 4.83
CA SER A 55 -1.42 -44.44 5.90
C SER A 55 -2.92 -44.11 5.81
N ALA A 56 -3.52 -44.26 4.63
CA ALA A 56 -4.92 -43.94 4.35
C ALA A 56 -5.79 -45.19 4.07
N ALA A 57 -5.34 -46.36 4.53
CA ALA A 57 -6.03 -47.64 4.30
C ALA A 57 -7.48 -47.63 4.86
N PRO A 58 -8.51 -47.96 4.05
CA PRO A 58 -9.89 -47.69 4.42
C PRO A 58 -10.53 -48.87 5.18
N LEU A 59 -11.14 -48.60 6.34
CA LEU A 59 -11.94 -49.59 7.06
C LEU A 59 -13.27 -49.88 6.32
N GLY A 60 -13.25 -50.75 5.31
CA GLY A 60 -14.50 -51.26 4.72
C GLY A 60 -14.41 -52.08 3.42
N VAL A 61 -13.36 -51.96 2.61
CA VAL A 61 -13.31 -52.62 1.29
C VAL A 61 -12.94 -54.11 1.45
N ASN A 62 -13.95 -54.97 1.58
CA ASN A 62 -13.73 -56.38 1.94
C ASN A 62 -14.78 -57.39 1.40
N LYS A 63 -15.52 -57.06 0.33
CA LYS A 63 -16.46 -57.99 -0.33
C LYS A 63 -16.49 -57.82 -1.85
N VAL A 64 -16.17 -58.91 -2.55
CA VAL A 64 -16.34 -59.05 -4.02
C VAL A 64 -17.80 -58.78 -4.40
N CYS A 65 -18.02 -57.92 -5.37
CA CYS A 65 -19.31 -57.25 -5.53
C CYS A 65 -20.07 -57.58 -6.82
N ARG A 66 -21.33 -58.06 -6.68
CA ARG A 66 -22.27 -58.23 -7.81
C ARG A 66 -23.37 -57.17 -7.90
N ASP A 67 -23.54 -56.34 -6.87
CA ASP A 67 -24.57 -55.28 -6.83
C ASP A 67 -24.04 -53.95 -7.42
N SER A 68 -24.92 -53.16 -8.03
CA SER A 68 -24.53 -51.83 -8.54
C SER A 68 -24.21 -50.85 -7.42
N GLY A 69 -24.96 -50.85 -6.31
CA GLY A 69 -24.76 -49.94 -5.18
C GLY A 69 -23.40 -50.14 -4.50
N GLN A 70 -23.03 -51.38 -4.20
CA GLN A 70 -21.73 -51.67 -3.58
C GLN A 70 -20.56 -51.52 -4.57
N ARG A 71 -20.74 -51.68 -5.90
CA ARG A 71 -19.71 -51.30 -6.90
C ARG A 71 -19.48 -49.79 -6.93
N ILE A 72 -20.56 -48.99 -6.94
CA ILE A 72 -20.48 -47.52 -6.81
C ILE A 72 -19.72 -47.15 -5.54
N GLN A 73 -20.02 -47.80 -4.41
CA GLN A 73 -19.35 -47.51 -3.13
C GLN A 73 -17.84 -47.78 -3.18
N ASN A 74 -17.42 -48.93 -3.71
CA ASN A 74 -15.99 -49.29 -3.82
C ASN A 74 -15.22 -48.30 -4.73
N LEU A 75 -15.81 -47.92 -5.86
CA LEU A 75 -15.20 -46.97 -6.80
C LEU A 75 -15.19 -45.53 -6.25
N ASN A 76 -16.22 -45.13 -5.48
CA ASN A 76 -16.29 -43.82 -4.82
C ASN A 76 -15.21 -43.68 -3.72
N VAL A 77 -14.99 -44.73 -2.91
CA VAL A 77 -13.88 -44.76 -1.92
C VAL A 77 -12.53 -44.56 -2.62
N LEU A 78 -12.29 -45.27 -3.72
CA LEU A 78 -11.06 -45.13 -4.50
C LEU A 78 -10.88 -43.72 -5.08
N VAL A 79 -11.90 -43.13 -5.69
CA VAL A 79 -11.83 -41.75 -6.22
C VAL A 79 -11.58 -40.72 -5.11
N GLN A 80 -12.15 -40.93 -3.91
CA GLN A 80 -11.87 -40.09 -2.75
C GLN A 80 -10.41 -40.23 -2.27
N GLN A 81 -9.89 -41.46 -2.17
CA GLN A 81 -8.49 -41.71 -1.80
C GLN A 81 -7.50 -41.12 -2.81
N ILE A 82 -7.74 -41.31 -4.11
CA ILE A 82 -6.96 -40.70 -5.20
C ILE A 82 -6.96 -39.18 -5.07
N ARG A 83 -8.15 -38.55 -4.90
CA ARG A 83 -8.28 -37.10 -4.75
C ARG A 83 -7.52 -36.57 -3.53
N SER A 84 -7.65 -37.22 -2.37
CA SER A 84 -6.91 -36.84 -1.17
C SER A 84 -5.41 -37.04 -1.35
N TYR A 85 -4.96 -38.13 -2.00
CA TYR A 85 -3.53 -38.34 -2.24
C TYR A 85 -2.93 -37.23 -3.12
N TYR A 86 -3.61 -36.85 -4.20
CA TYR A 86 -3.20 -35.72 -5.03
C TYR A 86 -3.11 -34.41 -4.23
N LEU A 87 -4.15 -34.06 -3.46
CA LEU A 87 -4.19 -32.78 -2.74
C LEU A 87 -3.27 -32.75 -1.50
N ASP A 88 -3.33 -33.79 -0.67
CA ASP A 88 -2.77 -33.81 0.68
C ASP A 88 -1.31 -34.31 0.70
N ASN A 89 -0.98 -35.30 -0.15
CA ASN A 89 0.39 -35.83 -0.26
C ASN A 89 1.20 -35.15 -1.37
N LEU A 90 0.62 -34.94 -2.57
CA LEU A 90 1.36 -34.40 -3.73
C LEU A 90 1.27 -32.88 -3.88
N ARG A 91 0.39 -32.19 -3.12
CA ARG A 91 0.04 -30.76 -3.28
C ARG A 91 -0.40 -30.41 -4.71
N GLN A 92 -1.11 -31.33 -5.35
CA GLN A 92 -1.57 -31.23 -6.73
C GLN A 92 -3.10 -31.21 -6.79
N LEU A 93 -3.67 -30.29 -7.57
CA LEU A 93 -5.10 -30.22 -7.87
C LEU A 93 -5.38 -30.96 -9.18
N ILE A 94 -6.23 -31.98 -9.14
CA ILE A 94 -6.73 -32.66 -10.35
C ILE A 94 -7.64 -31.67 -11.10
N MET A 95 -7.28 -31.34 -12.34
CA MET A 95 -8.01 -30.40 -13.19
C MET A 95 -8.98 -31.10 -14.15
N ILE A 96 -8.67 -32.35 -14.56
CA ILE A 96 -9.61 -33.18 -15.32
C ILE A 96 -10.87 -33.51 -14.50
N PRO A 97 -12.04 -33.69 -15.15
CA PRO A 97 -13.24 -34.21 -14.49
C PRO A 97 -12.97 -35.58 -13.85
N LEU A 98 -13.34 -35.73 -12.57
CA LEU A 98 -13.20 -36.99 -11.83
C LEU A 98 -14.06 -38.09 -12.47
N PRO A 99 -13.65 -39.38 -12.39
CA PRO A 99 -14.38 -40.48 -13.02
C PRO A 99 -15.83 -40.62 -12.54
N ASP A 100 -16.79 -40.77 -13.45
CA ASP A 100 -18.19 -40.99 -13.09
C ASP A 100 -18.44 -42.44 -12.60
N VAL A 101 -18.29 -42.61 -11.28
CA VAL A 101 -18.55 -43.87 -10.57
C VAL A 101 -20.02 -44.30 -10.61
N LEU A 102 -20.97 -43.39 -10.86
CA LEU A 102 -22.39 -43.74 -11.03
C LEU A 102 -22.63 -44.37 -12.41
N LEU A 103 -22.01 -43.85 -13.46
CA LEU A 103 -22.07 -44.40 -14.82
C LEU A 103 -21.43 -45.80 -14.89
N VAL A 104 -20.19 -45.93 -14.38
CA VAL A 104 -19.47 -47.22 -14.31
C VAL A 104 -20.22 -48.22 -13.42
N GLY A 105 -20.79 -47.74 -12.31
CA GLY A 105 -21.57 -48.57 -11.38
C GLY A 105 -22.89 -49.07 -11.96
N ARG A 106 -23.70 -48.19 -12.57
CA ARG A 106 -25.06 -48.53 -13.05
C ARG A 106 -25.08 -49.16 -14.44
N THR A 107 -24.22 -48.68 -15.36
CA THR A 107 -24.20 -49.07 -16.77
C THR A 107 -22.78 -49.42 -17.24
N PRO A 108 -22.13 -50.44 -16.63
CA PRO A 108 -20.72 -50.76 -16.90
C PRO A 108 -20.42 -51.15 -18.36
N TYR A 109 -21.39 -51.73 -19.07
CA TYR A 109 -21.21 -52.27 -20.42
C TYR A 109 -21.58 -51.25 -21.51
N CYS A 110 -20.94 -50.09 -21.48
CA CYS A 110 -21.01 -49.08 -22.55
C CYS A 110 -19.64 -48.38 -22.72
N GLU A 111 -19.40 -47.80 -23.89
CA GLU A 111 -18.07 -47.25 -24.23
C GLU A 111 -17.67 -46.09 -23.30
N LYS A 112 -18.63 -45.24 -22.89
CA LYS A 112 -18.39 -44.19 -21.90
C LYS A 112 -17.90 -44.74 -20.56
N SER A 113 -18.40 -45.89 -20.10
CA SER A 113 -17.90 -46.54 -18.89
C SER A 113 -16.47 -47.08 -19.04
N LEU A 114 -16.02 -47.40 -20.25
CA LEU A 114 -14.61 -47.70 -20.54
C LEU A 114 -13.75 -46.42 -20.49
N GLU A 115 -14.28 -45.28 -20.97
CA GLU A 115 -13.60 -43.97 -20.87
C GLU A 115 -13.45 -43.52 -19.41
N GLU A 116 -14.50 -43.63 -18.59
CA GLU A 116 -14.42 -43.32 -17.15
C GLU A 116 -13.48 -44.29 -16.41
N MET A 117 -13.51 -45.58 -16.71
CA MET A 117 -12.55 -46.54 -16.17
C MET A 117 -11.11 -46.22 -16.62
N LYS A 118 -10.90 -45.77 -17.86
CA LYS A 118 -9.58 -45.32 -18.35
C LYS A 118 -9.07 -44.12 -17.53
N LYS A 119 -9.92 -43.12 -17.24
CA LYS A 119 -9.56 -41.99 -16.35
C LYS A 119 -9.16 -42.46 -14.96
N LEU A 120 -9.91 -43.41 -14.39
CA LEU A 120 -9.65 -43.98 -13.07
C LEU A 120 -8.29 -44.69 -13.00
N LEU A 121 -7.97 -45.53 -14.00
CA LEU A 121 -6.67 -46.20 -14.11
C LEU A 121 -5.53 -45.21 -14.36
N LEU A 122 -5.76 -44.18 -15.18
CA LEU A 122 -4.79 -43.11 -15.46
C LEU A 122 -4.42 -42.34 -14.19
N LEU A 123 -5.41 -41.93 -13.40
CA LEU A 123 -5.18 -41.26 -12.11
C LEU A 123 -4.46 -42.15 -11.09
N LEU A 124 -4.82 -43.45 -11.02
CA LEU A 124 -4.16 -44.39 -10.10
C LEU A 124 -2.69 -44.65 -10.49
N LEU A 125 -2.39 -44.76 -11.79
CA LEU A 125 -1.02 -44.76 -12.30
C LEU A 125 -0.28 -43.47 -11.89
N GLY A 126 -0.94 -42.33 -11.99
CA GLY A 126 -0.41 -41.02 -11.57
C GLY A 126 -0.09 -40.90 -10.08
N CYS A 127 -0.87 -41.54 -9.20
CA CYS A 127 -0.49 -41.72 -7.79
C CYS A 127 0.74 -42.63 -7.66
N THR A 128 0.74 -43.76 -8.38
CA THR A 128 1.79 -44.80 -8.31
C THR A 128 3.17 -44.26 -8.64
N VAL A 129 3.31 -43.50 -9.73
CA VAL A 129 4.62 -43.00 -10.20
C VAL A 129 5.12 -41.76 -9.45
N GLN A 130 4.29 -41.19 -8.56
CA GLN A 130 4.64 -40.04 -7.73
C GLN A 130 4.79 -40.39 -6.23
N CYS A 131 4.61 -41.66 -5.85
CA CYS A 131 4.66 -42.08 -4.45
C CYS A 131 6.07 -42.33 -3.89
N GLU A 132 6.16 -42.57 -2.57
CA GLU A 132 7.41 -42.85 -1.84
C GLU A 132 8.15 -44.11 -2.32
N LYS A 133 7.46 -45.03 -3.01
CA LYS A 133 8.02 -46.26 -3.59
C LYS A 133 8.06 -46.24 -5.13
N LYS A 134 7.92 -45.07 -5.76
CA LYS A 134 7.81 -44.95 -7.22
C LYS A 134 8.91 -45.71 -7.98
N GLU A 135 10.13 -45.79 -7.47
CA GLU A 135 11.24 -46.54 -8.06
C GLU A 135 10.88 -48.02 -8.25
N GLU A 136 10.26 -48.66 -7.23
CA GLU A 136 9.83 -50.06 -7.24
C GLU A 136 8.73 -50.32 -8.29
N TYR A 137 7.87 -49.34 -8.55
CA TYR A 137 6.81 -49.43 -9.55
C TYR A 137 7.30 -49.06 -10.97
N ILE A 138 8.27 -48.14 -11.07
CA ILE A 138 8.95 -47.82 -12.34
C ILE A 138 9.80 -49.00 -12.80
N GLU A 139 10.45 -49.75 -11.90
CA GLU A 139 11.13 -51.00 -12.24
C GLU A 139 10.16 -52.05 -12.79
N ARG A 140 8.97 -52.24 -12.18
CA ARG A 140 7.92 -53.11 -12.76
C ARG A 140 7.52 -52.69 -14.17
N ILE A 141 7.31 -51.40 -14.42
CA ILE A 141 7.01 -50.87 -15.76
C ILE A 141 8.19 -51.14 -16.72
N GLN A 142 9.43 -51.00 -16.27
CA GLN A 142 10.63 -51.31 -17.06
C GLN A 142 10.80 -52.80 -17.40
N MET A 143 10.03 -53.72 -16.80
CA MET A 143 10.04 -55.16 -17.13
C MET A 143 9.02 -55.58 -18.21
N LEU A 144 8.13 -54.68 -18.67
CA LEU A 144 7.15 -54.93 -19.73
C LEU A 144 7.81 -55.05 -21.14
N ASP A 145 7.00 -55.11 -22.20
CA ASP A 145 7.50 -54.91 -23.58
C ASP A 145 7.81 -53.43 -23.90
N PHE A 146 8.40 -53.16 -25.06
CA PHE A 146 8.84 -51.80 -25.44
C PHE A 146 7.68 -50.85 -25.77
N ASP A 147 6.66 -51.34 -26.49
CA ASP A 147 5.57 -50.49 -26.99
C ASP A 147 4.62 -50.13 -25.84
N THR A 148 4.33 -51.07 -24.95
CA THR A 148 3.59 -50.83 -23.69
C THR A 148 4.33 -49.82 -22.80
N LYS A 149 5.66 -49.89 -22.68
CA LYS A 149 6.44 -48.87 -21.94
C LYS A 149 6.31 -47.48 -22.55
N ALA A 150 6.43 -47.37 -23.88
CA ALA A 150 6.30 -46.09 -24.56
C ALA A 150 4.91 -45.48 -24.35
N ALA A 151 3.86 -46.30 -24.39
CA ALA A 151 2.48 -45.85 -24.16
C ALA A 151 2.18 -45.51 -22.68
N ILE A 152 2.71 -46.28 -21.72
CA ILE A 152 2.62 -45.93 -20.29
C ILE A 152 3.38 -44.62 -20.01
N ALA A 153 4.58 -44.44 -20.58
CA ALA A 153 5.35 -43.21 -20.45
C ALA A 153 4.60 -41.99 -21.05
N ALA A 154 3.92 -42.17 -22.18
CA ALA A 154 3.05 -41.14 -22.76
C ALA A 154 1.90 -40.77 -21.82
N HIS A 155 1.23 -41.74 -21.19
CA HIS A 155 0.18 -41.49 -20.19
C HIS A 155 0.71 -40.81 -18.90
N ILE A 156 1.91 -41.17 -18.45
CA ILE A 156 2.57 -40.48 -17.33
C ILE A 156 2.84 -39.02 -17.71
N GLN A 157 3.39 -38.75 -18.90
CA GLN A 157 3.67 -37.39 -19.37
C GLN A 157 2.39 -36.57 -19.56
N GLU A 158 1.37 -37.16 -20.19
CA GLU A 158 0.02 -36.59 -20.38
C GLU A 158 -0.57 -36.09 -19.05
N LEU A 159 -0.47 -36.90 -17.99
CA LEU A 159 -1.07 -36.57 -16.69
C LEU A 159 -0.20 -35.68 -15.80
N THR A 160 1.13 -35.87 -15.79
CA THR A 160 2.02 -35.21 -14.81
C THR A 160 2.72 -33.95 -15.33
N HIS A 161 2.84 -33.79 -16.65
CA HIS A 161 3.49 -32.61 -17.26
C HIS A 161 2.50 -31.64 -17.91
N SER A 162 1.21 -31.99 -18.00
CA SER A 162 0.16 -31.07 -18.46
C SER A 162 -0.54 -30.37 -17.30
N GLN A 163 -0.32 -29.06 -17.17
CA GLN A 163 -1.01 -28.18 -16.23
C GLN A 163 -2.53 -28.08 -16.51
N GLU A 164 -3.00 -28.52 -17.68
CA GLU A 164 -4.44 -28.65 -17.98
C GLU A 164 -5.06 -29.89 -17.36
N ASN A 165 -4.25 -30.91 -17.01
CA ASN A 165 -4.72 -32.16 -16.42
C ASN A 165 -4.53 -32.19 -14.89
N VAL A 166 -3.38 -31.71 -14.40
CA VAL A 166 -3.05 -31.61 -12.97
C VAL A 166 -2.25 -30.32 -12.72
N LEU A 167 -2.70 -29.52 -11.76
CA LEU A 167 -2.06 -28.26 -11.37
C LEU A 167 -1.31 -28.44 -10.03
N ASP A 168 0.02 -28.36 -10.06
CA ASP A 168 0.85 -28.35 -8.86
C ASP A 168 0.75 -27.00 -8.12
N LEU A 169 0.28 -27.04 -6.88
CA LEU A 169 0.00 -25.85 -6.06
C LEU A 169 1.28 -25.21 -5.52
N GLN A 170 2.42 -25.92 -5.51
CA GLN A 170 3.72 -25.39 -5.10
C GLN A 170 4.20 -24.25 -6.03
N TRP A 171 3.64 -24.16 -7.24
CA TRP A 171 3.87 -23.05 -8.14
C TRP A 171 3.25 -21.74 -7.60
N LEU A 172 2.06 -21.77 -7.00
CA LEU A 172 1.48 -20.57 -6.37
C LEU A 172 2.28 -20.10 -5.15
N GLU A 173 3.00 -21.01 -4.48
CA GLU A 173 3.85 -20.69 -3.33
C GLU A 173 5.27 -20.19 -3.75
N SER A 174 5.63 -20.30 -5.04
CA SER A 174 6.99 -20.08 -5.54
C SER A 174 7.21 -18.69 -6.18
N THR A 175 8.00 -17.84 -5.52
CA THR A 175 8.24 -16.42 -5.90
C THR A 175 9.14 -16.17 -7.13
N GLY A 176 9.41 -17.19 -7.94
CA GLY A 176 10.42 -17.16 -9.03
C GLY A 176 9.93 -17.52 -10.43
N ILE A 177 8.63 -17.69 -10.66
CA ILE A 177 8.05 -18.12 -11.95
C ILE A 177 8.15 -17.01 -13.00
N HIS A 178 8.39 -17.38 -14.27
CA HIS A 178 8.44 -16.40 -15.36
C HIS A 178 7.05 -15.77 -15.60
N PRO A 179 6.93 -14.44 -15.85
CA PRO A 179 5.63 -13.79 -15.99
C PRO A 179 4.71 -14.39 -17.07
N GLU A 180 5.30 -14.89 -18.16
CA GLU A 180 4.58 -15.52 -19.28
C GLU A 180 4.00 -16.90 -18.87
N GLU A 181 4.74 -17.70 -18.09
CA GLU A 181 4.29 -18.98 -17.54
C GLU A 181 3.14 -18.76 -16.56
N MET A 182 3.30 -17.77 -15.65
CA MET A 182 2.24 -17.36 -14.72
C MET A 182 0.98 -16.90 -15.47
N GLU A 183 1.10 -16.16 -16.58
CA GLU A 183 -0.06 -15.78 -17.40
C GLU A 183 -0.75 -17.01 -18.02
N THR A 184 0.00 -18.02 -18.48
CA THR A 184 -0.59 -19.26 -18.98
C THR A 184 -1.31 -20.06 -17.88
N VAL A 185 -0.73 -20.18 -16.68
CA VAL A 185 -1.38 -20.83 -15.53
C VAL A 185 -2.67 -20.09 -15.14
N VAL A 186 -2.61 -18.76 -14.99
CA VAL A 186 -3.80 -17.94 -14.64
C VAL A 186 -4.88 -18.04 -15.73
N ARG A 187 -4.50 -18.06 -17.01
CA ARG A 187 -5.43 -18.23 -18.14
C ARG A 187 -6.09 -19.62 -18.11
N ASN A 188 -5.33 -20.67 -17.83
CA ASN A 188 -5.83 -22.05 -17.74
C ASN A 188 -6.72 -22.26 -16.51
N VAL A 189 -6.37 -21.67 -15.36
CA VAL A 189 -7.26 -21.65 -14.18
C VAL A 189 -8.54 -20.87 -14.47
N ALA A 190 -8.47 -19.74 -15.20
CA ALA A 190 -9.65 -18.96 -15.57
C ALA A 190 -10.58 -19.68 -16.57
N THR A 191 -10.06 -20.49 -17.50
CA THR A 191 -10.89 -21.33 -18.38
C THR A 191 -11.53 -22.48 -17.61
N HIS A 192 -10.79 -23.14 -16.72
CA HIS A 192 -11.34 -24.20 -15.86
C HIS A 192 -12.38 -23.67 -14.87
N LEU A 193 -12.17 -22.52 -14.24
CA LEU A 193 -13.16 -21.89 -13.37
C LEU A 193 -14.45 -21.56 -14.12
N ARG A 194 -14.36 -21.09 -15.39
CA ARG A 194 -15.54 -20.90 -16.23
C ARG A 194 -16.24 -22.24 -16.50
N HIS A 195 -15.50 -23.25 -16.92
CA HIS A 195 -16.07 -24.58 -17.20
C HIS A 195 -16.72 -25.22 -15.97
N VAL A 196 -16.15 -25.04 -14.77
CA VAL A 196 -16.74 -25.52 -13.50
C VAL A 196 -18.00 -24.74 -13.12
N LEU A 197 -18.08 -23.44 -13.42
CA LEU A 197 -19.31 -22.66 -13.25
C LEU A 197 -20.38 -23.12 -14.25
N ASP A 198 -20.02 -23.29 -15.53
CA ASP A 198 -20.92 -23.81 -16.56
C ASP A 198 -21.42 -25.21 -16.18
N GLN A 199 -20.54 -26.13 -15.75
CA GLN A 199 -20.92 -27.46 -15.26
C GLN A 199 -21.83 -27.39 -14.04
N ARG A 200 -21.52 -26.55 -13.04
CA ARG A 200 -22.36 -26.35 -11.85
C ARG A 200 -23.78 -25.95 -12.26
N ASP A 201 -23.91 -25.00 -13.17
CA ASP A 201 -25.22 -24.46 -13.54
C ASP A 201 -26.01 -25.46 -14.40
N ASN A 202 -25.37 -26.15 -15.35
CA ASN A 202 -25.97 -27.30 -16.05
C ASN A 202 -26.41 -28.42 -15.07
N HIS A 203 -25.62 -28.71 -14.03
CA HIS A 203 -25.98 -29.71 -13.02
C HIS A 203 -27.12 -29.24 -12.11
N LEU A 204 -27.19 -27.95 -11.77
CA LEU A 204 -28.32 -27.38 -11.02
C LEU A 204 -29.61 -27.43 -11.85
N GLU A 205 -29.55 -27.14 -13.15
CA GLU A 205 -30.67 -27.33 -14.07
C GLU A 205 -31.08 -28.81 -14.13
N THR A 206 -30.13 -29.73 -14.33
CA THR A 206 -30.40 -31.19 -14.34
C THR A 206 -31.03 -31.69 -13.02
N ILE A 207 -30.59 -31.15 -11.87
CA ILE A 207 -31.17 -31.49 -10.56
C ILE A 207 -32.59 -30.95 -10.45
N VAL A 208 -32.86 -29.73 -10.93
CA VAL A 208 -34.21 -29.14 -10.96
C VAL A 208 -35.15 -29.92 -11.87
N GLU A 209 -34.68 -30.37 -13.05
CA GLU A 209 -35.44 -31.26 -13.95
C GLU A 209 -35.77 -32.59 -13.27
N LEU A 210 -34.78 -33.29 -12.71
CA LEU A 210 -34.98 -34.57 -12.01
C LEU A 210 -35.87 -34.45 -10.76
N MET A 211 -35.86 -33.29 -10.07
CA MET A 211 -36.79 -33.00 -8.98
C MET A 211 -38.22 -32.78 -9.51
N GLN A 212 -38.39 -32.04 -10.61
CA GLN A 212 -39.71 -31.85 -11.24
C GLN A 212 -40.28 -33.17 -11.80
N GLU A 213 -39.46 -34.04 -12.39
CA GLU A 213 -39.89 -35.39 -12.81
C GLU A 213 -40.34 -36.24 -11.63
N LYS A 214 -39.62 -36.18 -10.50
CA LYS A 214 -39.98 -36.89 -9.27
C LYS A 214 -41.32 -36.43 -8.70
N ASP A 215 -41.53 -35.11 -8.59
CA ASP A 215 -42.78 -34.55 -8.05
C ASP A 215 -43.97 -34.74 -9.03
N GLY A 216 -43.71 -34.69 -10.34
CA GLY A 216 -44.67 -35.04 -11.39
C GLY A 216 -45.09 -36.51 -11.35
N ALA A 217 -44.15 -37.43 -11.15
CA ALA A 217 -44.42 -38.86 -10.99
C ALA A 217 -45.25 -39.17 -9.73
N VAL A 218 -44.99 -38.47 -8.62
CA VAL A 218 -45.80 -38.58 -7.39
C VAL A 218 -47.21 -38.02 -7.59
N SER A 219 -47.37 -36.92 -8.33
CA SER A 219 -48.69 -36.37 -8.68
C SER A 219 -49.53 -37.32 -9.55
N LEU A 220 -48.91 -38.02 -10.52
CA LEU A 220 -49.62 -38.93 -11.43
C LEU A 220 -50.07 -40.25 -10.79
N LEU A 221 -49.49 -40.64 -9.66
CA LEU A 221 -49.97 -41.80 -8.86
C LEU A 221 -51.08 -41.42 -7.86
N SER A 222 -51.36 -40.13 -7.69
CA SER A 222 -52.29 -39.61 -6.68
C SER A 222 -53.70 -39.37 -7.25
N SER A 223 -54.42 -40.44 -7.61
CA SER A 223 -55.82 -40.36 -8.06
C SER A 223 -56.65 -41.61 -7.71
N PRO A 224 -57.70 -41.49 -6.87
CA PRO A 224 -58.50 -42.63 -6.42
C PRO A 224 -59.50 -43.08 -7.51
N SER A 225 -59.07 -44.01 -8.37
CA SER A 225 -59.97 -44.66 -9.32
C SER A 225 -60.98 -45.56 -8.60
N SER A 226 -62.26 -45.22 -8.71
CA SER A 226 -63.36 -45.95 -8.09
C SER A 226 -63.68 -47.24 -8.85
N LEU A 227 -63.55 -48.38 -8.17
CA LEU A 227 -63.92 -49.69 -8.72
C LEU A 227 -65.33 -50.10 -8.31
N GLN A 228 -66.29 -49.87 -9.19
CA GLN A 228 -67.52 -50.65 -9.22
C GLN A 228 -67.31 -51.91 -10.07
N SER A 229 -67.65 -53.10 -9.56
CA SER A 229 -68.69 -53.95 -10.18
C SER A 229 -68.80 -55.36 -9.58
N ALA A 230 -70.06 -55.80 -9.49
CA ALA A 230 -70.59 -57.17 -9.58
C ALA A 230 -69.75 -58.39 -9.09
N SER A 231 -70.35 -59.12 -8.13
CA SER A 231 -70.53 -60.56 -8.35
C SER A 231 -71.84 -61.10 -7.74
N TYR A 232 -72.33 -62.18 -8.33
CA TYR A 232 -73.72 -62.67 -8.29
C TYR A 232 -74.17 -63.34 -6.98
N SER A 233 -75.48 -63.24 -6.69
CA SER A 233 -76.20 -64.13 -5.78
C SER A 233 -76.81 -65.34 -6.51
N PRO A 234 -76.71 -66.54 -5.91
CA PRO A 234 -77.75 -67.57 -5.95
C PRO A 234 -78.14 -67.99 -4.51
N SER A 235 -79.25 -68.65 -4.21
CA SER A 235 -80.54 -68.87 -4.88
C SER A 235 -81.55 -69.29 -3.79
N MET A 236 -82.86 -69.08 -3.96
CA MET A 236 -83.88 -69.43 -2.97
C MET A 236 -84.95 -70.36 -3.56
N GLN A 237 -85.00 -71.61 -3.10
CA GLN A 237 -86.17 -72.49 -3.21
C GLN A 237 -86.39 -73.30 -1.92
N GLN A 238 -87.66 -73.58 -1.67
CA GLN A 238 -88.29 -74.17 -0.48
C GLN A 238 -88.20 -75.73 -0.46
N PRO A 239 -88.62 -76.49 0.61
CA PRO A 239 -89.70 -76.16 1.56
C PRO A 239 -89.50 -76.54 3.05
N GLU A 240 -90.58 -76.33 3.80
CA GLU A 240 -90.73 -76.59 5.24
C GLU A 240 -90.73 -78.10 5.58
N ASN A 241 -90.14 -78.47 6.73
CA ASN A 241 -90.84 -79.13 7.86
C ASN A 241 -89.85 -79.53 8.99
N GLN A 242 -89.42 -78.60 9.85
CA GLN A 242 -88.50 -78.89 10.97
C GLN A 242 -88.47 -77.82 12.08
N GLN A 243 -89.64 -77.33 12.49
CA GLN A 243 -89.83 -76.07 13.23
C GLN A 243 -89.10 -75.92 14.59
N THR A 244 -88.55 -76.97 15.19
CA THR A 244 -87.72 -76.91 16.42
C THR A 244 -86.22 -76.83 16.14
N GLY A 245 -85.73 -77.47 15.08
CA GLY A 245 -84.32 -77.44 14.69
C GLY A 245 -83.97 -76.19 13.88
N THR A 246 -84.85 -75.76 12.96
CA THR A 246 -84.61 -74.55 12.16
C THR A 246 -84.63 -73.28 13.00
N GLN A 247 -85.39 -73.22 14.10
CA GLN A 247 -85.33 -72.09 15.03
C GLN A 247 -83.96 -71.97 15.72
N GLN A 248 -83.31 -73.10 16.04
CA GLN A 248 -81.96 -73.07 16.61
C GLN A 248 -80.91 -72.65 15.57
N HIS A 249 -80.99 -73.16 14.33
CA HIS A 249 -80.12 -72.72 13.25
C HIS A 249 -80.29 -71.23 12.92
N LEU A 250 -81.52 -70.73 12.76
CA LEU A 250 -81.77 -69.29 12.58
C LEU A 250 -81.30 -68.47 13.78
N ALA A 251 -81.42 -68.97 15.01
CA ALA A 251 -80.90 -68.27 16.19
C ALA A 251 -79.36 -68.18 16.20
N VAL A 252 -78.65 -69.21 15.72
CA VAL A 252 -77.20 -69.20 15.53
C VAL A 252 -76.80 -68.25 14.40
N GLU A 253 -77.43 -68.32 13.22
CA GLU A 253 -77.17 -67.42 12.09
C GLU A 253 -77.47 -65.94 12.45
N LEU A 254 -78.51 -65.70 13.25
CA LEU A 254 -78.84 -64.37 13.77
C LEU A 254 -77.87 -63.92 14.87
N ALA A 255 -77.31 -64.84 15.66
CA ALA A 255 -76.24 -64.55 16.61
C ALA A 255 -74.90 -64.24 15.91
N ASP A 256 -74.54 -65.00 14.87
CA ASP A 256 -73.31 -64.83 14.09
C ASP A 256 -73.35 -63.56 13.23
N SER A 257 -74.48 -63.27 12.58
CA SER A 257 -74.66 -61.98 11.89
C SER A 257 -74.64 -60.80 12.88
N LYS A 258 -75.24 -60.94 14.07
CA LYS A 258 -75.15 -59.94 15.15
C LYS A 258 -73.73 -59.81 15.73
N ALA A 259 -72.94 -60.88 15.78
CA ALA A 259 -71.53 -60.85 16.16
C ALA A 259 -70.65 -60.21 15.07
N LYS A 260 -70.93 -60.49 13.79
CA LYS A 260 -70.30 -59.84 12.64
C LYS A 260 -70.61 -58.34 12.60
N ILE A 261 -71.83 -57.92 12.93
CA ILE A 261 -72.20 -56.51 13.09
C ILE A 261 -71.45 -55.85 14.25
N ARG A 262 -71.21 -56.56 15.38
CA ARG A 262 -70.37 -56.01 16.47
C ARG A 262 -68.92 -55.84 16.03
N ARG A 263 -68.32 -56.85 15.37
CA ARG A 263 -66.95 -56.75 14.86
C ARG A 263 -66.80 -55.65 13.81
N LEU A 264 -67.70 -55.56 12.83
CA LEU A 264 -67.71 -54.46 11.85
C LEU A 264 -67.93 -53.06 12.47
N ARG A 265 -68.53 -52.96 13.65
CA ARG A 265 -68.61 -51.70 14.41
C ARG A 265 -67.29 -51.38 15.10
N GLN A 266 -66.70 -52.35 15.79
CA GLN A 266 -65.38 -52.20 16.42
C GLN A 266 -64.30 -51.88 15.36
N GLU A 267 -64.27 -52.61 14.25
CA GLU A 267 -63.39 -52.36 13.10
C GLU A 267 -63.60 -50.95 12.50
N LEU A 268 -64.83 -50.40 12.56
CA LEU A 268 -65.11 -49.02 12.15
C LEU A 268 -64.61 -48.00 13.19
N GLU A 269 -64.79 -48.28 14.47
CA GLU A 269 -64.38 -47.44 15.61
C GLU A 269 -62.85 -47.32 15.68
N GLU A 270 -62.14 -48.47 15.60
CA GLU A 270 -60.67 -48.55 15.47
C GLU A 270 -60.15 -47.84 14.22
N LYS A 271 -60.91 -47.83 13.11
CA LYS A 271 -60.55 -47.08 11.90
C LYS A 271 -60.83 -45.59 12.02
N SER A 272 -61.83 -45.17 12.79
CA SER A 272 -62.05 -43.75 13.11
C SER A 272 -60.96 -43.20 14.03
N GLU A 273 -60.48 -43.98 14.99
CA GLU A 273 -59.34 -43.65 15.85
C GLU A 273 -58.06 -43.49 15.01
N GLN A 274 -57.72 -44.48 14.17
CA GLN A 274 -56.55 -44.41 13.27
C GLN A 274 -56.62 -43.25 12.26
N ILE A 275 -57.81 -42.79 11.85
CA ILE A 275 -57.99 -41.61 11.01
C ILE A 275 -57.74 -40.31 11.79
N LEU A 276 -58.06 -40.26 13.09
CA LEU A 276 -57.72 -39.12 13.96
C LEU A 276 -56.21 -39.04 14.21
N ASP A 277 -55.55 -40.16 14.48
CA ASP A 277 -54.10 -40.22 14.68
C ASP A 277 -53.35 -39.74 13.43
N CYS A 278 -53.65 -40.33 12.27
CA CYS A 278 -53.04 -39.94 10.98
C CYS A 278 -53.31 -38.46 10.64
N ARG A 279 -54.46 -37.92 11.06
CA ARG A 279 -54.79 -36.51 10.87
C ARG A 279 -53.96 -35.61 11.78
N HIS A 280 -53.77 -35.96 13.04
CA HIS A 280 -52.92 -35.20 13.94
C HIS A 280 -51.44 -35.25 13.51
N GLU A 281 -50.95 -36.39 13.03
CA GLU A 281 -49.63 -36.51 12.39
C GLU A 281 -49.50 -35.57 11.18
N LEU A 282 -50.50 -35.51 10.30
CA LEU A 282 -50.51 -34.59 9.16
C LEU A 282 -50.52 -33.11 9.59
N GLU A 283 -51.34 -32.74 10.57
CA GLU A 283 -51.42 -31.36 11.10
C GLU A 283 -50.09 -30.93 11.76
N ASN A 284 -49.42 -31.84 12.47
CA ASN A 284 -48.07 -31.63 13.02
C ASN A 284 -47.01 -31.47 11.92
N MET A 285 -47.03 -32.33 10.89
CA MET A 285 -46.11 -32.26 9.76
C MET A 285 -46.32 -31.00 8.91
N GLU A 286 -47.56 -30.50 8.80
CA GLU A 286 -47.86 -29.24 8.11
C GLU A 286 -47.34 -28.02 8.91
N ALA A 287 -47.41 -28.06 10.25
CA ALA A 287 -46.83 -27.04 11.12
C ALA A 287 -45.30 -27.00 11.01
N GLU A 288 -44.65 -28.17 11.01
CA GLU A 288 -43.19 -28.27 10.85
C GLU A 288 -42.73 -27.83 9.44
N LEU A 289 -43.49 -28.14 8.39
CA LEU A 289 -43.26 -27.61 7.05
C LEU A 289 -43.29 -26.08 7.01
N LYS A 290 -44.26 -25.45 7.69
CA LYS A 290 -44.36 -23.99 7.79
C LYS A 290 -43.18 -23.39 8.57
N ARG A 291 -42.73 -24.03 9.65
CA ARG A 291 -41.53 -23.63 10.41
C ARG A 291 -40.28 -23.64 9.51
N ILE A 292 -40.04 -24.75 8.80
CA ILE A 292 -38.89 -24.90 7.89
C ILE A 292 -38.96 -23.92 6.71
N GLN A 293 -40.15 -23.65 6.16
CA GLN A 293 -40.34 -22.62 5.12
C GLN A 293 -40.00 -21.21 5.64
N GLN A 294 -40.42 -20.86 6.86
CA GLN A 294 -40.10 -19.58 7.48
C GLN A 294 -38.59 -19.44 7.75
N GLU A 295 -37.94 -20.47 8.27
CA GLU A 295 -36.48 -20.49 8.49
C GLU A 295 -35.70 -20.38 7.18
N ASN A 296 -36.12 -21.08 6.12
CA ASN A 296 -35.52 -20.94 4.78
C ASN A 296 -35.68 -19.50 4.25
N SER A 297 -36.85 -18.87 4.47
CA SER A 297 -37.08 -17.47 4.07
C SER A 297 -36.16 -16.49 4.81
N GLN A 298 -35.87 -16.73 6.09
CA GLN A 298 -34.94 -15.93 6.88
C GLN A 298 -33.50 -16.15 6.43
N LEU A 299 -33.07 -17.41 6.25
CA LEU A 299 -31.74 -17.74 5.75
C LEU A 299 -31.47 -17.12 4.37
N GLN A 300 -32.49 -16.94 3.53
CA GLN A 300 -32.37 -16.19 2.28
C GLN A 300 -32.20 -14.67 2.48
N VAL A 301 -32.79 -14.07 3.52
CA VAL A 301 -32.54 -12.66 3.91
C VAL A 301 -31.11 -12.52 4.40
N ASP A 302 -30.66 -13.41 5.28
CA ASP A 302 -29.31 -13.39 5.85
C ASP A 302 -28.26 -13.61 4.75
N ALA A 303 -28.50 -14.53 3.82
CA ALA A 303 -27.69 -14.75 2.62
C ALA A 303 -27.77 -13.61 1.58
N ARG A 304 -28.68 -12.64 1.72
CA ARG A 304 -28.64 -11.37 0.98
C ARG A 304 -27.80 -10.33 1.73
N ALA A 305 -27.98 -10.18 3.05
CA ALA A 305 -27.14 -9.29 3.87
C ALA A 305 -25.64 -9.67 3.81
N ALA A 306 -25.31 -10.96 3.89
CA ALA A 306 -23.95 -11.50 3.76
C ALA A 306 -23.36 -11.42 2.33
N ARG A 307 -24.12 -10.93 1.34
CA ARG A 307 -23.59 -10.44 0.06
C ARG A 307 -23.27 -8.95 0.17
N THR A 308 -24.21 -8.11 0.63
CA THR A 308 -23.97 -6.67 0.83
C THR A 308 -22.72 -6.39 1.69
N TYR A 309 -22.55 -7.08 2.82
CA TYR A 309 -21.35 -6.91 3.66
C TYR A 309 -20.05 -7.36 2.99
N ARG A 310 -20.11 -8.26 2.00
CA ARG A 310 -18.95 -8.67 1.20
C ARG A 310 -18.57 -7.59 0.20
N ASP A 311 -19.58 -7.05 -0.50
CA ASP A 311 -19.42 -5.94 -1.43
C ASP A 311 -18.86 -4.69 -0.72
N GLU A 312 -19.32 -4.43 0.51
CA GLU A 312 -18.77 -3.39 1.39
C GLU A 312 -17.31 -3.66 1.81
N LEU A 313 -16.96 -4.90 2.18
CA LEU A 313 -15.60 -5.31 2.51
C LEU A 313 -14.66 -5.22 1.31
N ASP A 314 -15.11 -5.57 0.11
CA ASP A 314 -14.31 -5.46 -1.12
C ASP A 314 -14.13 -4.00 -1.53
N ALA A 315 -15.17 -3.17 -1.42
CA ALA A 315 -15.03 -1.72 -1.57
C ALA A 315 -14.12 -1.10 -0.49
N LEU A 316 -14.01 -1.68 0.71
CA LEU A 316 -13.04 -1.26 1.74
C LEU A 316 -11.61 -1.71 1.40
N ARG A 317 -11.43 -2.93 0.87
CA ARG A 317 -10.13 -3.44 0.38
C ARG A 317 -9.56 -2.57 -0.74
N GLU A 318 -10.38 -2.20 -1.73
CA GLU A 318 -9.97 -1.25 -2.78
C GLU A 318 -9.54 0.11 -2.21
N ARG A 319 -10.27 0.62 -1.20
CA ARG A 319 -9.93 1.87 -0.51
C ARG A 319 -8.60 1.77 0.25
N ALA A 320 -8.31 0.64 0.89
CA ALA A 320 -7.03 0.37 1.54
C ALA A 320 -5.88 0.32 0.52
N ILE A 321 -6.01 -0.49 -0.54
CA ILE A 321 -5.00 -0.58 -1.63
C ILE A 321 -4.76 0.79 -2.30
N LYS A 322 -5.77 1.66 -2.34
CA LYS A 322 -5.62 3.05 -2.81
C LYS A 322 -4.89 3.94 -1.81
N ALA A 323 -5.08 3.76 -0.50
CA ALA A 323 -4.33 4.45 0.54
C ALA A 323 -2.84 4.06 0.48
N ASP A 324 -2.50 2.76 0.41
CA ASP A 324 -1.12 2.26 0.34
C ASP A 324 -0.34 2.88 -0.84
N LYS A 325 -1.01 3.03 -1.99
CA LYS A 325 -0.46 3.69 -3.19
C LYS A 325 -0.21 5.19 -2.98
N LEU A 326 -1.13 5.89 -2.30
CA LEU A 326 -0.98 7.31 -1.97
C LEU A 326 0.09 7.55 -0.89
N GLU A 327 0.23 6.65 0.09
CA GLU A 327 1.31 6.70 1.07
C GLU A 327 2.67 6.45 0.41
N SER A 328 2.74 5.53 -0.55
CA SER A 328 3.92 5.30 -1.38
C SER A 328 4.27 6.50 -2.27
N GLU A 329 3.29 7.26 -2.75
CA GLU A 329 3.49 8.53 -3.44
C GLU A 329 4.01 9.63 -2.51
N VAL A 330 3.41 9.78 -1.33
CA VAL A 330 3.89 10.72 -0.29
C VAL A 330 5.32 10.39 0.14
N GLY A 331 5.68 9.12 0.25
CA GLY A 331 7.07 8.68 0.49
C GLY A 331 8.03 9.17 -0.60
N ARG A 332 7.70 8.94 -1.88
CA ARG A 332 8.50 9.44 -3.02
C ARG A 332 8.60 10.97 -3.05
N TYR A 333 7.54 11.69 -2.69
CA TYR A 333 7.57 13.15 -2.62
C TYR A 333 8.42 13.66 -1.43
N LYS A 334 8.44 12.97 -0.28
CA LYS A 334 9.36 13.28 0.84
C LYS A 334 10.82 13.08 0.43
N GLU A 335 11.16 11.96 -0.22
CA GLU A 335 12.52 11.77 -0.76
C GLU A 335 12.92 12.88 -1.74
N GLN A 336 12.02 13.29 -2.63
CA GLN A 336 12.29 14.33 -3.60
C GLN A 336 12.45 15.71 -2.94
N LEU A 337 11.69 15.98 -1.86
CA LEU A 337 11.88 17.16 -1.02
C LEU A 337 13.27 17.15 -0.37
N HIS A 338 13.68 16.06 0.28
CA HIS A 338 15.01 15.94 0.90
C HIS A 338 16.16 16.08 -0.10
N LYS A 339 16.00 15.55 -1.32
CA LYS A 339 16.95 15.78 -2.42
C LYS A 339 17.02 17.27 -2.80
N MET A 340 15.89 17.97 -2.84
CA MET A 340 15.85 19.42 -3.11
C MET A 340 16.40 20.27 -1.95
N GLU A 341 16.18 19.86 -0.70
CA GLU A 341 16.76 20.48 0.50
C GLU A 341 18.28 20.33 0.53
N PHE A 342 18.80 19.15 0.19
CA PHE A 342 20.24 18.91 0.04
C PHE A 342 20.87 19.81 -1.04
N TYR A 343 20.28 19.86 -2.24
CA TYR A 343 20.79 20.74 -3.29
C TYR A 343 20.68 22.23 -2.93
N LYS A 344 19.61 22.64 -2.24
CA LYS A 344 19.49 24.01 -1.70
C LYS A 344 20.61 24.31 -0.70
N ALA A 345 20.87 23.42 0.26
CA ALA A 345 21.97 23.59 1.21
C ALA A 345 23.33 23.71 0.49
N LYS A 346 23.58 22.87 -0.52
CA LYS A 346 24.83 22.95 -1.31
C LYS A 346 24.94 24.23 -2.14
N VAL A 347 23.82 24.80 -2.60
CA VAL A 347 23.79 26.11 -3.28
C VAL A 347 24.09 27.25 -2.31
N GLU A 348 23.59 27.22 -1.07
CA GLU A 348 23.95 28.24 -0.08
C GLU A 348 25.42 28.11 0.40
N GLU A 349 25.95 26.90 0.56
CA GLU A 349 27.38 26.66 0.82
C GLU A 349 28.26 27.26 -0.30
N LEU A 350 27.94 26.99 -1.56
CA LEU A 350 28.68 27.55 -2.70
C LEU A 350 28.53 29.07 -2.84
N LYS A 351 27.44 29.68 -2.35
CA LYS A 351 27.32 31.14 -2.27
C LYS A 351 28.20 31.74 -1.18
N GLU A 352 28.32 31.06 -0.04
CA GLU A 352 29.22 31.45 1.05
C GLU A 352 30.68 31.42 0.56
N ASP A 353 31.10 30.31 -0.06
CA ASP A 353 32.43 30.18 -0.69
C ASP A 353 32.69 31.30 -1.70
N ASN A 354 31.72 31.60 -2.59
CA ASN A 354 31.87 32.69 -3.56
C ASN A 354 31.93 34.07 -2.91
N ARG A 355 31.24 34.30 -1.78
CA ARG A 355 31.36 35.58 -1.05
C ARG A 355 32.73 35.72 -0.39
N VAL A 356 33.27 34.67 0.22
CA VAL A 356 34.64 34.70 0.77
C VAL A 356 35.69 34.88 -0.34
N LEU A 357 35.48 34.30 -1.53
CA LEU A 357 36.33 34.55 -2.71
C LEU A 357 36.21 36.00 -3.23
N GLN A 358 35.01 36.59 -3.18
CA GLN A 358 34.79 38.00 -3.51
C GLN A 358 35.49 38.93 -2.50
N GLU A 359 35.31 38.69 -1.19
CA GLU A 359 35.94 39.45 -0.11
C GLU A 359 37.48 39.38 -0.18
N THR A 360 38.04 38.20 -0.44
CA THR A 360 39.50 38.04 -0.61
C THR A 360 40.04 38.67 -1.91
N LYS A 361 39.25 38.66 -2.99
CA LYS A 361 39.57 39.40 -4.22
C LYS A 361 39.62 40.91 -3.97
N GLU A 362 38.63 41.47 -3.28
CA GLU A 362 38.56 42.91 -2.97
C GLU A 362 39.76 43.35 -2.11
N VAL A 363 40.14 42.55 -1.09
CA VAL A 363 41.36 42.79 -0.29
C VAL A 363 42.66 42.75 -1.12
N LEU A 364 42.72 41.88 -2.15
CA LEU A 364 43.88 41.82 -3.05
C LEU A 364 43.92 43.01 -4.04
N GLU A 365 42.76 43.50 -4.49
CA GLU A 365 42.65 44.69 -5.32
C GLU A 365 43.04 45.97 -4.53
N ASP A 366 42.60 46.10 -3.28
CA ASP A 366 43.03 47.16 -2.36
C ASP A 366 44.55 47.14 -2.10
N GLN A 367 45.13 45.95 -1.89
CA GLN A 367 46.58 45.80 -1.76
C GLN A 367 47.32 46.23 -3.03
N LEU A 368 46.82 45.86 -4.20
CA LEU A 368 47.39 46.22 -5.50
C LEU A 368 47.31 47.73 -5.77
N GLU A 369 46.20 48.38 -5.41
CA GLU A 369 46.05 49.84 -5.51
C GLU A 369 46.93 50.58 -4.48
N GLY A 370 47.13 49.99 -3.30
CA GLY A 370 48.13 50.43 -2.34
C GLY A 370 49.56 50.34 -2.88
N TRP A 371 49.89 49.30 -3.66
CA TRP A 371 51.19 49.20 -4.35
C TRP A 371 51.34 50.20 -5.50
N ARG A 372 50.30 50.44 -6.30
CA ARG A 372 50.26 51.50 -7.32
C ARG A 372 50.49 52.88 -6.70
N SER A 373 49.75 53.22 -5.66
CA SER A 373 49.88 54.49 -4.91
C SER A 373 51.29 54.71 -4.35
N ARG A 374 51.96 53.66 -3.85
CA ARG A 374 53.37 53.72 -3.43
C ARG A 374 54.31 53.93 -4.63
N THR A 375 54.05 53.27 -5.75
CA THR A 375 54.85 53.37 -6.97
C THR A 375 54.77 54.78 -7.58
N ASP A 376 53.58 55.36 -7.65
CA ASP A 376 53.41 56.77 -8.05
C ASP A 376 54.09 57.74 -7.08
N LYS A 377 54.12 57.41 -5.78
CA LYS A 377 54.87 58.22 -4.82
C LYS A 377 56.39 58.13 -5.02
N ILE A 378 56.90 56.97 -5.42
CA ILE A 378 58.31 56.79 -5.83
C ILE A 378 58.59 57.63 -7.08
N HIS A 379 57.79 57.51 -8.14
CA HIS A 379 57.94 58.33 -9.36
C HIS A 379 57.92 59.85 -9.07
N GLN A 380 57.07 60.32 -8.16
CA GLN A 380 57.08 61.73 -7.70
C GLN A 380 58.41 62.10 -7.02
N LEU A 381 58.90 61.25 -6.11
CA LEU A 381 60.16 61.49 -5.39
C LEU A 381 61.38 61.44 -6.32
N GLU A 382 61.39 60.55 -7.31
CA GLU A 382 62.40 60.48 -8.37
C GLU A 382 62.40 61.74 -9.22
N LYS A 383 61.23 62.22 -9.65
CA LYS A 383 61.08 63.50 -10.37
C LYS A 383 61.62 64.68 -9.56
N HIS A 384 61.37 64.73 -8.25
CA HIS A 384 61.95 65.73 -7.37
C HIS A 384 63.46 65.55 -7.18
N ASN A 385 63.97 64.31 -7.12
CA ASN A 385 65.40 64.02 -7.00
C ASN A 385 66.18 64.45 -8.25
N LEU A 386 65.62 64.22 -9.45
CA LEU A 386 66.16 64.70 -10.72
C LEU A 386 66.17 66.22 -10.81
N LEU A 387 65.08 66.89 -10.37
CA LEU A 387 65.03 68.36 -10.31
C LEU A 387 66.06 68.95 -9.34
N LEU A 388 66.30 68.29 -8.20
CA LEU A 388 67.33 68.69 -7.24
C LEU A 388 68.74 68.45 -7.79
N LYS A 389 69.00 67.34 -8.48
CA LYS A 389 70.27 67.08 -9.19
C LYS A 389 70.55 68.16 -10.22
N ALA A 390 69.61 68.41 -11.14
CA ALA A 390 69.74 69.47 -12.13
C ALA A 390 70.03 70.83 -11.50
N ARG A 391 69.42 71.16 -10.35
CA ARG A 391 69.70 72.39 -9.59
C ARG A 391 71.09 72.39 -8.92
N VAL A 392 71.63 71.24 -8.52
CA VAL A 392 73.03 71.13 -8.06
C VAL A 392 73.97 71.34 -9.24
N ASP A 393 73.76 70.65 -10.37
CA ASP A 393 74.55 70.81 -11.59
C ASP A 393 74.60 72.28 -12.04
N ASP A 394 73.45 72.96 -12.00
CA ASP A 394 73.28 74.40 -12.28
C ASP A 394 74.09 75.30 -11.33
N MET A 395 74.30 74.89 -10.08
CA MET A 395 75.06 75.63 -9.08
C MET A 395 76.55 75.29 -9.14
N GLU A 396 76.91 74.06 -9.52
CA GLU A 396 78.28 73.66 -9.77
C GLU A 396 78.83 74.32 -11.04
N GLN A 397 78.04 74.44 -12.12
CA GLN A 397 78.39 75.21 -13.31
C GLN A 397 78.61 76.70 -12.99
N LYS A 398 77.77 77.30 -12.12
CA LYS A 398 77.96 78.69 -11.66
C LYS A 398 79.24 78.84 -10.84
N LYS A 399 79.45 77.96 -9.86
CA LYS A 399 80.69 77.89 -9.06
C LYS A 399 81.94 77.68 -9.94
N GLU A 400 81.85 76.87 -10.99
CA GLU A 400 82.93 76.70 -11.97
C GLU A 400 83.18 77.98 -12.77
N ALA A 401 82.13 78.67 -13.21
CA ALA A 401 82.24 79.96 -13.91
C ALA A 401 82.84 81.04 -13.00
N ASP A 402 82.43 81.10 -11.73
CA ASP A 402 83.01 81.99 -10.72
C ASP A 402 84.49 81.66 -10.47
N VAL A 403 84.86 80.38 -10.34
CA VAL A 403 86.26 79.95 -10.20
C VAL A 403 87.09 80.25 -11.45
N LYS A 404 86.52 80.12 -12.66
CA LYS A 404 87.16 80.53 -13.92
C LYS A 404 87.37 82.05 -13.94
N ARG A 405 86.35 82.85 -13.61
CA ARG A 405 86.45 84.32 -13.56
C ARG A 405 87.38 84.82 -12.47
N ILE A 406 87.48 84.13 -11.32
CA ILE A 406 88.47 84.44 -10.29
C ILE A 406 89.90 84.18 -10.79
N LYS A 407 90.13 83.10 -11.55
CA LYS A 407 91.44 82.85 -12.19
C LYS A 407 91.76 83.89 -13.25
N GLU A 408 90.82 84.21 -14.13
CA GLU A 408 90.97 85.30 -15.11
C GLU A 408 91.31 86.63 -14.41
N LEU A 409 90.60 86.99 -13.34
CA LEU A 409 90.90 88.18 -12.55
C LEU A 409 92.27 88.13 -11.84
N GLN A 410 92.73 86.94 -11.42
CA GLN A 410 94.07 86.75 -10.86
C GLN A 410 95.17 86.88 -11.93
N GLU A 411 94.93 86.38 -13.14
CA GLU A 411 95.82 86.52 -14.30
C GLU A 411 95.85 87.96 -14.82
N GLU A 412 94.69 88.62 -14.92
CA GLU A 412 94.55 90.07 -15.20
C GLU A 412 95.29 90.90 -14.15
N ASN A 413 95.11 90.61 -12.86
CA ASN A 413 95.77 91.34 -11.76
C ASN A 413 97.29 91.11 -11.78
N LEU A 414 97.76 89.88 -11.98
CA LEU A 414 99.18 89.57 -12.14
C LEU A 414 99.77 90.29 -13.37
N ALA A 415 99.07 90.30 -14.50
CA ALA A 415 99.49 91.02 -15.70
C ALA A 415 99.55 92.54 -15.48
N LEU A 416 98.59 93.11 -14.74
CA LEU A 416 98.59 94.52 -14.34
C LEU A 416 99.73 94.84 -13.37
N CYS A 417 100.02 93.99 -12.38
CA CYS A 417 101.18 94.16 -11.50
C CYS A 417 102.50 94.04 -12.27
N LEU A 418 102.61 93.13 -13.24
CA LEU A 418 103.78 93.03 -14.11
C LEU A 418 103.91 94.24 -15.05
N ALA A 419 102.80 94.78 -15.57
CA ALA A 419 102.79 95.98 -16.39
C ALA A 419 103.11 97.25 -15.57
N GLN A 420 102.59 97.37 -14.35
CA GLN A 420 102.93 98.43 -13.40
C GLN A 420 104.41 98.35 -13.01
N ARG A 421 104.95 97.14 -12.78
CA ARG A 421 106.37 96.96 -12.47
C ARG A 421 107.24 97.31 -13.68
N ARG A 422 106.89 96.90 -14.90
CA ARG A 422 107.56 97.33 -16.13
C ARG A 422 107.50 98.84 -16.33
N SER A 423 106.34 99.47 -16.15
CA SER A 423 106.21 100.92 -16.23
C SER A 423 107.01 101.65 -15.15
N MET A 424 107.20 101.04 -13.97
CA MET A 424 108.09 101.54 -12.92
C MET A 424 109.58 101.33 -13.25
N GLU A 425 109.94 100.17 -13.82
CA GLU A 425 111.28 99.86 -14.35
C GLU A 425 111.65 100.82 -15.51
N GLU A 426 110.72 101.08 -16.42
CA GLU A 426 110.79 102.07 -17.51
C GLU A 426 110.86 103.50 -16.95
N SER A 427 110.10 103.85 -15.91
CA SER A 427 110.18 105.16 -15.26
C SER A 427 111.50 105.35 -14.50
N GLN A 428 112.08 104.28 -13.95
CA GLN A 428 113.43 104.29 -13.38
C GLN A 428 114.50 104.38 -14.48
N HIS A 429 114.28 103.76 -15.64
CA HIS A 429 115.18 103.83 -16.78
C HIS A 429 115.15 105.22 -17.43
N LEU A 430 113.98 105.79 -17.69
CA LEU A 430 113.79 107.18 -18.12
C LEU A 430 114.30 108.18 -17.07
N GLY A 431 114.11 107.89 -15.78
CA GLY A 431 114.72 108.66 -14.69
C GLY A 431 116.24 108.63 -14.75
N TRP A 432 116.83 107.45 -15.01
CA TRP A 432 118.27 107.28 -15.22
C TRP A 432 118.77 107.95 -16.51
N GLU A 433 118.02 107.91 -17.61
CA GLU A 433 118.32 108.63 -18.85
C GLU A 433 118.27 110.15 -18.63
N LEU A 434 117.28 110.67 -17.89
CA LEU A 434 117.25 112.07 -17.44
C LEU A 434 118.43 112.40 -16.50
N GLU A 435 118.89 111.43 -15.70
CA GLU A 435 120.10 111.57 -14.86
C GLU A 435 121.41 111.46 -15.66
N GLN A 436 121.42 110.85 -16.85
CA GLN A 436 122.52 110.95 -17.82
C GLN A 436 122.48 112.31 -18.53
N LEU A 437 121.32 112.70 -19.07
CA LEU A 437 121.11 113.95 -19.80
C LEU A 437 121.40 115.20 -18.95
N SER A 438 121.12 115.15 -17.63
CA SER A 438 121.50 116.22 -16.69
C SER A 438 122.97 116.21 -16.28
N LYS A 439 123.75 115.18 -16.64
CA LYS A 439 125.20 115.06 -16.42
C LYS A 439 126.05 115.27 -17.68
N THR A 440 125.41 115.45 -18.85
CA THR A 440 126.09 115.79 -20.12
C THR A 440 125.49 117.07 -20.72
N SER A 441 126.03 118.22 -20.32
CA SER A 441 125.66 119.52 -20.89
C SER A 441 126.72 120.05 -21.87
N GLU A 442 126.27 120.77 -22.90
CA GLU A 442 127.05 121.55 -23.88
C GLU A 442 128.02 120.80 -24.83
N ASN A 443 127.46 120.31 -25.97
CA ASN A 443 127.94 120.46 -27.37
C ASN A 443 127.54 119.26 -28.27
N SER A 444 127.17 119.38 -29.56
CA SER A 444 126.60 120.51 -30.33
C SER A 444 125.98 119.98 -31.65
N HIS A 445 124.88 120.59 -32.09
CA HIS A 445 124.13 120.48 -33.37
C HIS A 445 124.38 119.34 -34.39
N GLY A 446 123.28 118.67 -34.80
CA GLY A 446 123.12 117.96 -36.08
C GLY A 446 121.67 117.47 -36.28
N LEU A 447 120.99 117.88 -37.35
CA LEU A 447 119.55 117.63 -37.59
C LEU A 447 119.30 116.77 -38.85
N GLN A 448 118.05 116.28 -38.97
CA GLN A 448 117.38 115.80 -40.20
C GLN A 448 117.80 114.41 -40.75
N THR A 449 116.89 113.54 -41.25
CA THR A 449 115.40 113.61 -41.34
C THR A 449 114.75 112.24 -41.13
N LEU A 450 113.78 112.13 -40.20
CA LEU A 450 113.03 110.88 -39.91
C LEU A 450 111.68 110.81 -40.67
N SER A 451 111.55 111.52 -41.80
CA SER A 451 110.28 111.75 -42.51
C SER A 451 110.10 110.88 -43.76
N GLU A 452 111.20 110.44 -44.38
CA GLU A 452 111.17 109.70 -45.65
C GLU A 452 110.86 108.22 -45.42
N GLU A 453 111.43 107.61 -44.36
CA GLU A 453 111.14 106.23 -43.96
C GLU A 453 109.66 106.01 -43.58
N VAL A 454 109.01 107.02 -42.97
CA VAL A 454 107.56 106.99 -42.69
C VAL A 454 106.73 107.07 -43.97
N ASN A 455 107.21 107.81 -44.98
CA ASN A 455 106.54 107.94 -46.28
C ASN A 455 106.63 106.64 -47.09
N GLU A 456 107.81 105.99 -47.15
CA GLU A 456 107.94 104.66 -47.78
C GLU A 456 107.09 103.60 -47.05
N ARG A 457 107.11 103.59 -45.71
CA ARG A 457 106.37 102.58 -44.92
C ARG A 457 104.86 102.74 -45.02
N THR A 458 104.34 103.96 -45.20
CA THR A 458 102.92 104.22 -45.47
C THR A 458 102.53 103.91 -46.92
N GLN A 459 103.35 104.28 -47.91
CA GLN A 459 103.11 103.93 -49.32
C GLN A 459 103.14 102.40 -49.54
N SER A 460 104.07 101.69 -48.90
CA SER A 460 104.14 100.21 -48.95
C SER A 460 102.89 99.55 -48.32
N GLN A 461 102.34 100.15 -47.26
CA GLN A 461 101.10 99.67 -46.64
C GLN A 461 99.87 99.95 -47.51
N ILE A 462 99.78 101.13 -48.14
CA ILE A 462 98.72 101.47 -49.10
C ILE A 462 98.75 100.53 -50.31
N LEU A 463 99.92 100.30 -50.91
CA LEU A 463 100.05 99.46 -52.11
C LEU A 463 99.82 97.96 -51.81
N LYS A 464 100.06 97.51 -50.57
CA LYS A 464 99.56 96.22 -50.06
C LYS A 464 98.04 96.20 -49.99
N LEU A 465 97.43 97.20 -49.35
CA LEU A 465 95.98 97.28 -49.21
C LEU A 465 95.27 97.44 -50.57
N GLU A 466 95.85 98.13 -51.56
CA GLU A 466 95.33 98.14 -52.93
C GLU A 466 95.42 96.76 -53.60
N LYS A 467 96.53 96.04 -53.45
CA LYS A 467 96.65 94.67 -53.97
C LYS A 467 95.71 93.69 -53.27
N GLU A 468 95.41 93.89 -51.99
CA GLU A 468 94.37 93.15 -51.29
C GLU A 468 92.98 93.58 -51.73
N ASN A 469 92.70 94.86 -51.95
CA ASN A 469 91.40 95.31 -52.46
C ASN A 469 91.14 94.84 -53.89
N GLN A 470 92.17 94.82 -54.76
CA GLN A 470 92.11 94.22 -56.11
C GLN A 470 92.06 92.68 -56.10
N ARG A 471 92.44 92.02 -54.99
CA ARG A 471 92.20 90.58 -54.78
C ARG A 471 90.79 90.33 -54.26
N LEU A 472 90.34 91.12 -53.29
CA LEU A 472 89.00 91.06 -52.70
C LEU A 472 87.93 91.36 -53.76
N LEU A 473 88.11 92.39 -54.58
CA LEU A 473 87.24 92.67 -55.72
C LEU A 473 87.21 91.50 -56.72
N ARG A 474 88.36 90.91 -57.06
CA ARG A 474 88.40 89.68 -57.88
C ARG A 474 87.66 88.52 -57.24
N THR A 475 87.88 88.24 -55.95
CA THR A 475 87.10 87.20 -55.25
C THR A 475 85.62 87.54 -55.14
N ILE A 476 85.22 88.83 -55.13
CA ILE A 476 83.82 89.26 -55.15
C ILE A 476 83.21 89.09 -56.55
N GLU A 477 83.98 89.30 -57.62
CA GLU A 477 83.56 89.02 -58.99
C GLU A 477 83.51 87.51 -59.28
N GLU A 478 84.49 86.73 -58.81
CA GLU A 478 84.51 85.27 -58.82
C GLU A 478 83.35 84.70 -58.00
N LEU A 479 83.05 85.25 -56.81
CA LEU A 479 81.88 84.85 -56.01
C LEU A 479 80.55 85.30 -56.62
N ARG A 480 80.49 86.42 -57.36
CA ARG A 480 79.29 86.83 -58.12
C ARG A 480 79.07 85.95 -59.35
N ALA A 481 80.14 85.54 -60.04
CA ALA A 481 80.10 84.57 -61.13
C ALA A 481 79.75 83.16 -60.64
N ALA A 482 80.25 82.76 -59.47
CA ALA A 482 79.86 81.53 -58.78
C ALA A 482 78.39 81.60 -58.32
N ALA A 483 77.91 82.75 -57.84
CA ALA A 483 76.50 82.95 -57.48
C ALA A 483 75.56 82.89 -58.69
N HIS A 484 75.96 83.41 -59.86
CA HIS A 484 75.19 83.27 -61.10
C HIS A 484 75.19 81.83 -61.66
N ASN A 485 76.24 81.04 -61.41
CA ASN A 485 76.25 79.61 -61.77
C ASN A 485 75.66 78.69 -60.68
N SER A 486 75.47 79.18 -59.45
CA SER A 486 74.85 78.44 -58.34
C SER A 486 73.33 78.61 -58.28
N CYS A 487 72.69 79.06 -59.36
CA CYS A 487 71.24 78.95 -59.56
C CYS A 487 70.84 77.48 -59.85
N ARG A 488 71.29 76.54 -59.01
CA ARG A 488 70.91 75.13 -58.99
C ARG A 488 71.32 74.45 -57.67
N LYS A 489 70.29 74.16 -56.85
CA LYS A 489 70.25 73.36 -55.60
C LYS A 489 70.51 74.09 -54.27
N THR A 490 69.61 73.77 -53.33
CA THR A 490 69.73 73.83 -51.85
C THR A 490 70.08 75.16 -51.16
N GLN A 491 69.06 75.76 -50.54
CA GLN A 491 69.23 76.60 -49.36
C GLN A 491 68.98 75.79 -48.07
N HIS A 492 69.76 76.08 -47.03
CA HIS A 492 69.36 75.96 -45.63
C HIS A 492 69.50 77.36 -45.01
N GLY A 493 68.62 77.73 -44.09
CA GLY A 493 68.71 79.00 -43.35
C GLY A 493 69.33 78.82 -41.97
N HIS A 494 69.80 79.91 -41.35
CA HIS A 494 70.08 79.98 -39.90
C HIS A 494 70.10 81.43 -39.38
N HIS A 495 69.69 81.60 -38.11
CA HIS A 495 70.09 82.63 -37.13
C HIS A 495 69.83 84.14 -37.34
N LEU A 496 68.95 84.71 -36.51
CA LEU A 496 69.22 85.69 -35.42
C LEU A 496 67.88 85.97 -34.68
N VAL A 497 67.60 85.58 -33.43
CA VAL A 497 68.23 85.87 -32.11
C VAL A 497 68.13 87.34 -31.66
N ARG A 498 67.07 87.64 -30.88
CA ARG A 498 67.13 88.48 -29.66
C ARG A 498 65.94 88.13 -28.73
N SER A 499 66.18 88.14 -27.42
CA SER A 499 65.29 87.72 -26.33
C SER A 499 64.17 88.76 -26.02
N SER A 500 63.14 88.50 -25.19
CA SER A 500 62.79 87.32 -24.37
C SER A 500 61.31 87.33 -23.98
N ASN A 501 60.71 86.14 -23.79
CA ASN A 501 59.51 85.78 -22.96
C ASN A 501 58.98 84.42 -23.50
N HIS A 502 59.17 83.30 -22.80
CA HIS A 502 58.23 82.71 -21.82
C HIS A 502 56.82 82.43 -22.41
N PHE A 503 56.31 81.18 -22.47
CA PHE A 503 56.83 79.88 -22.00
C PHE A 503 56.62 78.75 -23.04
N THR A 504 56.99 77.52 -22.69
CA THR A 504 57.34 76.43 -23.62
C THR A 504 56.17 75.58 -24.16
N SER A 505 56.44 74.98 -25.33
CA SER A 505 55.61 73.99 -26.05
C SER A 505 55.09 72.83 -25.18
N SER A 506 53.96 72.26 -25.59
CA SER A 506 53.48 70.94 -25.17
C SER A 506 53.00 70.17 -26.41
N ALA A 507 53.58 68.99 -26.63
CA ALA A 507 53.17 68.05 -27.67
C ALA A 507 53.69 66.63 -27.37
N GLU A 508 53.15 65.99 -26.32
CA GLU A 508 52.54 64.66 -26.43
C GLU A 508 51.91 64.16 -25.11
N GLN A 509 50.94 63.26 -25.24
CA GLN A 509 50.46 62.31 -24.20
C GLN A 509 49.93 62.86 -22.85
N SER A 510 48.76 63.52 -22.86
CA SER A 510 47.76 63.34 -21.77
C SER A 510 46.32 63.77 -22.13
N SER A 511 45.41 62.79 -22.23
CA SER A 511 44.00 62.79 -21.79
C SER A 511 43.12 64.08 -21.79
N VAL A 512 41.93 63.96 -22.45
CA VAL A 512 40.58 64.37 -21.93
C VAL A 512 40.28 65.90 -21.93
N LYS A 513 39.08 66.44 -22.27
CA LYS A 513 37.69 66.08 -21.91
C LYS A 513 36.59 66.63 -22.88
N THR A 514 35.49 65.87 -23.04
CA THR A 514 34.07 66.26 -23.29
C THR A 514 33.66 67.42 -24.23
N THR A 515 32.79 67.12 -25.22
CA THR A 515 31.55 67.90 -25.51
C THR A 515 30.45 67.07 -26.20
N SER A 516 29.20 67.55 -26.08
CA SER A 516 28.04 67.41 -26.99
C SER A 516 27.32 66.06 -27.18
N CYS A 517 25.99 66.16 -27.29
CA CYS A 517 25.01 65.07 -27.43
C CYS A 517 24.58 64.86 -28.90
N SER A 518 23.57 63.97 -29.09
CA SER A 518 22.87 63.55 -30.32
C SER A 518 23.49 62.37 -31.05
N ALA A 519 22.73 61.45 -31.66
CA ALA A 519 21.32 61.04 -31.50
C ALA A 519 21.17 59.69 -32.27
N THR A 520 19.97 59.08 -32.23
CA THR A 520 19.56 57.86 -32.98
C THR A 520 20.38 56.57 -32.66
N GLU A 521 19.82 55.35 -32.65
CA GLU A 521 18.45 54.91 -32.97
C GLU A 521 18.06 53.63 -32.19
N ASN A 522 16.75 53.46 -31.95
CA ASN A 522 16.01 52.19 -31.76
C ASN A 522 16.32 51.23 -30.58
N HIS A 523 15.53 51.41 -29.51
CA HIS A 523 14.77 50.32 -28.84
C HIS A 523 13.90 49.53 -29.86
N PRO A 524 13.35 48.32 -29.58
CA PRO A 524 12.57 47.96 -28.37
C PRO A 524 12.84 46.52 -27.82
N ASP A 525 12.23 46.00 -26.74
CA ASP A 525 11.57 46.53 -25.51
C ASP A 525 11.62 45.39 -24.46
N ALA A 526 11.68 45.62 -23.14
CA ALA A 526 10.60 46.05 -22.20
C ALA A 526 9.39 45.07 -22.16
N GLN A 527 8.67 44.84 -21.05
CA GLN A 527 8.57 45.45 -19.71
C GLN A 527 8.20 44.30 -18.70
N THR A 528 7.92 44.40 -17.39
CA THR A 528 7.65 45.46 -16.39
C THR A 528 7.98 44.88 -14.97
N LEU A 529 8.47 45.63 -13.98
CA LEU A 529 7.78 46.31 -12.84
C LEU A 529 6.93 45.39 -11.91
N GLN A 530 6.78 45.65 -10.60
CA GLN A 530 6.65 46.97 -9.96
C GLN A 530 7.14 47.06 -8.49
N ILE A 531 7.49 48.30 -8.10
CA ILE A 531 7.99 48.80 -6.80
C ILE A 531 6.81 49.62 -6.17
N PRO A 532 6.66 49.83 -4.82
CA PRO A 532 7.21 51.06 -4.23
C PRO A 532 7.52 51.17 -2.71
N ASN A 533 8.57 51.98 -2.44
CA ASN A 533 8.73 53.00 -1.38
C ASN A 533 8.94 52.65 0.12
N GLY A 534 9.78 53.48 0.78
CA GLY A 534 9.61 53.82 2.20
C GLY A 534 10.90 54.10 3.01
N ASP A 535 11.55 55.25 2.83
CA ASP A 535 12.77 55.64 3.59
C ASP A 535 12.53 55.89 5.10
N SER A 536 13.56 55.73 5.95
CA SER A 536 14.23 56.85 6.69
C SER A 536 14.80 56.54 8.10
N VAL A 537 16.09 56.92 8.30
CA VAL A 537 16.77 57.41 9.54
C VAL A 537 17.00 56.51 10.80
N CYS A 538 18.28 56.11 10.94
CA CYS A 538 19.23 56.20 12.08
C CYS A 538 18.85 56.18 13.60
N GLN A 539 19.50 55.23 14.30
CA GLN A 539 20.38 55.36 15.50
C GLN A 539 19.89 55.46 16.98
N GLN A 540 20.70 54.80 17.84
CA GLN A 540 21.03 55.06 19.26
C GLN A 540 20.14 54.56 20.45
N GLN A 541 20.32 53.28 20.82
CA GLN A 541 20.95 52.79 22.09
C GLN A 541 20.54 53.33 23.49
N LEU A 542 20.29 52.40 24.44
CA LEU A 542 20.55 52.35 25.94
C LEU A 542 19.45 51.51 26.67
N ILE A 543 19.76 50.43 27.44
CA ILE A 543 19.97 50.32 28.93
C ILE A 543 18.66 50.62 29.74
N THR A 544 18.12 49.81 30.68
CA THR A 544 18.68 49.07 31.87
C THR A 544 17.77 47.90 32.38
N GLU A 545 18.33 46.98 33.21
CA GLU A 545 17.80 46.20 34.40
C GLU A 545 16.28 45.86 34.57
N GLU A 546 15.81 44.68 35.08
CA GLU A 546 16.00 43.97 36.38
C GLU A 546 15.61 44.82 37.62
N LEU A 547 14.93 44.39 38.71
CA LEU A 547 14.44 43.11 39.30
C LEU A 547 12.89 43.23 39.57
N GLU A 548 12.12 42.38 40.29
CA GLU A 548 12.28 41.36 41.37
C GLU A 548 11.08 40.36 41.27
N GLY A 549 11.09 39.12 41.81
CA GLY A 549 10.74 38.81 43.22
C GLY A 549 9.21 38.63 43.46
N VAL A 550 8.68 37.64 44.20
CA VAL A 550 9.31 36.52 44.93
C VAL A 550 8.24 35.47 45.38
N GLN A 551 8.59 34.16 45.40
CA GLN A 551 7.98 33.04 46.20
C GLN A 551 6.49 32.62 45.99
N THR A 552 5.98 31.41 46.34
CA THR A 552 6.50 30.15 46.98
C THR A 552 5.59 28.95 46.54
N GLN A 553 6.08 27.73 46.19
CA GLN A 553 6.26 26.50 47.04
C GLN A 553 4.95 25.80 47.55
N ILE A 554 4.80 24.46 47.72
CA ILE A 554 5.66 23.26 47.43
C ILE A 554 4.90 21.91 47.69
N LEU A 555 5.40 20.75 47.16
CA LEU A 555 5.15 19.33 47.59
C LEU A 555 3.67 18.79 47.56
N LEU A 556 3.31 17.50 47.67
CA LEU A 556 3.96 16.18 47.43
C LEU A 556 2.88 15.10 47.06
N ALA A 557 3.28 13.82 46.98
CA ALA A 557 2.45 12.61 46.84
C ALA A 557 1.32 12.49 47.90
N ASP A 558 0.24 11.71 47.72
CA ASP A 558 0.24 10.23 47.76
C ASP A 558 -1.06 9.58 47.23
N HIS A 559 -1.07 8.25 47.16
CA HIS A 559 -2.27 7.40 46.94
C HIS A 559 -3.18 7.39 48.19
N PRO A 560 -4.47 7.02 48.04
CA PRO A 560 -4.88 5.74 48.62
C PRO A 560 -5.89 4.95 47.76
N ASP A 561 -6.38 3.83 48.31
CA ASP A 561 -7.19 2.80 47.65
C ASP A 561 -8.71 3.05 47.62
N CYS A 562 -9.42 2.12 46.98
CA CYS A 562 -10.88 2.03 46.93
C CYS A 562 -11.54 1.91 48.31
N GLN A 563 -12.73 2.50 48.46
CA GLN A 563 -13.73 2.04 49.43
C GLN A 563 -15.09 1.86 48.77
N ILE A 564 -15.73 0.73 49.07
CA ILE A 564 -17.11 0.41 48.71
C ILE A 564 -18.02 1.00 49.78
N GLN A 565 -19.08 1.71 49.39
CA GLN A 565 -20.25 1.86 50.26
C GLN A 565 -21.55 1.91 49.44
N GLU A 566 -22.61 1.38 50.05
CA GLU A 566 -23.90 1.08 49.41
C GLU A 566 -24.91 2.25 49.49
N ASN A 567 -26.01 2.09 48.76
CA ASN A 567 -27.39 2.49 49.12
C ASN A 567 -27.68 3.94 49.57
N GLY A 568 -28.55 4.64 48.83
CA GLY A 568 -29.29 5.76 49.43
C GLY A 568 -30.18 6.62 48.53
N HIS A 569 -31.47 6.30 48.47
CA HIS A 569 -32.60 7.24 48.35
C HIS A 569 -32.54 8.36 47.27
N LEU A 570 -33.32 8.16 46.20
CA LEU A 570 -34.53 8.98 46.06
C LEU A 570 -35.76 8.09 46.25
N GLN A 571 -36.88 8.70 46.66
CA GLN A 571 -37.94 8.03 47.42
C GLN A 571 -39.33 8.34 46.85
N GLU A 572 -40.19 7.32 46.88
CA GLU A 572 -41.67 7.34 46.83
C GLU A 572 -42.40 8.33 45.90
N GLN A 573 -43.10 7.76 44.92
CA GLN A 573 -44.56 7.92 44.90
C GLN A 573 -45.26 6.67 44.32
N ASP A 574 -46.58 6.71 44.23
CA ASP A 574 -47.46 5.72 43.61
C ASP A 574 -47.57 4.33 44.27
N LYS A 575 -48.07 4.35 45.52
CA LYS A 575 -48.98 3.31 46.04
C LYS A 575 -50.26 3.96 46.57
N GLU A 576 -51.30 4.09 45.73
CA GLU A 576 -52.70 4.10 46.19
C GLU A 576 -53.71 4.04 45.01
N MET A 577 -54.09 2.82 44.60
CA MET A 577 -55.46 2.54 44.13
C MET A 577 -55.73 1.03 43.97
N MET A 578 -56.98 0.64 44.23
CA MET A 578 -57.57 -0.66 43.88
C MET A 578 -56.98 -1.93 44.53
N SER A 579 -56.70 -1.86 45.83
CA SER A 579 -57.18 -2.92 46.72
C SER A 579 -58.48 -2.42 47.37
N ASP A 580 -59.64 -2.93 46.90
CA ASP A 580 -60.91 -3.05 47.64
C ASP A 580 -62.06 -3.38 46.67
N LEU A 581 -62.46 -4.66 46.60
CA LEU A 581 -63.86 -5.04 46.79
C LEU A 581 -63.98 -6.52 47.23
N ASP A 582 -64.91 -6.76 48.13
CA ASP A 582 -65.00 -7.94 49.01
C ASP A 582 -64.96 -9.34 48.38
N ILE A 583 -64.36 -10.25 49.15
CA ILE A 583 -64.66 -11.68 49.14
C ILE A 583 -66.15 -11.85 49.48
N LEU A 584 -66.98 -12.15 48.48
CA LEU A 584 -68.39 -12.46 48.70
C LEU A 584 -68.63 -13.98 48.59
N GLU A 585 -68.35 -14.66 49.71
CA GLU A 585 -68.54 -16.10 49.92
C GLU A 585 -70.03 -16.50 49.82
N ASN A 586 -70.52 -16.78 48.61
CA ASN A 586 -71.89 -17.23 48.42
C ASN A 586 -72.00 -18.76 48.41
N ASN A 587 -72.17 -19.34 49.59
CA ASN A 587 -72.48 -20.76 49.77
C ASN A 587 -73.86 -21.10 49.17
N HIS A 588 -73.89 -21.85 48.05
CA HIS A 588 -75.12 -22.53 47.60
C HIS A 588 -74.89 -23.95 47.05
N ASN A 589 -75.11 -24.92 47.95
CA ASN A 589 -75.68 -26.24 47.70
C ASN A 589 -75.04 -27.12 46.62
N GLN A 590 -74.05 -27.92 47.06
CA GLN A 590 -74.00 -29.32 46.62
C GLN A 590 -75.29 -30.02 47.08
N LEU A 591 -76.27 -30.17 46.19
CA LEU A 591 -77.39 -31.10 46.37
C LEU A 591 -77.25 -32.28 45.39
N HIS A 592 -76.89 -33.43 45.94
CA HIS A 592 -76.77 -34.70 45.21
C HIS A 592 -78.16 -35.15 44.68
N CYS A 593 -78.50 -34.81 43.44
CA CYS A 593 -79.57 -35.47 42.69
C CYS A 593 -79.01 -36.66 41.92
N PHE A 594 -78.92 -37.80 42.60
CA PHE A 594 -78.41 -39.06 42.04
C PHE A 594 -79.43 -39.67 41.07
N VAL A 595 -79.35 -39.33 39.78
CA VAL A 595 -80.19 -39.91 38.71
C VAL A 595 -79.29 -40.55 37.65
N GLY A 596 -79.02 -41.85 37.81
CA GLY A 596 -78.25 -42.62 36.84
C GLY A 596 -79.02 -42.85 35.53
N PRO A 597 -78.37 -42.84 34.35
CA PRO A 597 -79.03 -43.16 33.09
C PRO A 597 -79.40 -44.65 32.99
N CYS A 598 -80.64 -44.99 33.33
CA CYS A 598 -81.21 -46.31 33.04
C CYS A 598 -81.42 -46.49 31.52
N ALA A 599 -80.38 -46.98 30.83
CA ALA A 599 -80.47 -47.35 29.42
C ALA A 599 -81.49 -48.49 29.22
N LEU A 600 -82.44 -48.31 28.29
CA LEU A 600 -83.49 -49.30 28.04
C LEU A 600 -82.94 -50.58 27.38
N GLY A 601 -82.89 -51.66 28.16
CA GLY A 601 -82.74 -53.02 27.64
C GLY A 601 -83.94 -53.44 26.78
N SER A 602 -83.69 -54.22 25.72
CA SER A 602 -84.72 -54.59 24.75
C SER A 602 -85.60 -55.78 25.18
N GLN A 603 -86.88 -55.67 24.80
CA GLN A 603 -87.91 -56.70 24.61
C GLN A 603 -87.57 -58.18 24.89
N SER A 604 -88.46 -58.84 25.65
CA SER A 604 -88.75 -60.28 25.51
C SER A 604 -90.27 -60.49 25.45
N LYS A 605 -90.77 -61.21 24.43
CA LYS A 605 -92.19 -61.59 24.31
C LYS A 605 -92.40 -63.04 24.77
N SER A 606 -93.45 -63.28 25.55
CA SER A 606 -94.15 -64.57 25.65
C SER A 606 -95.56 -64.35 26.24
N PRO A 607 -96.53 -65.28 26.05
CA PRO A 607 -97.86 -64.83 25.62
C PRO A 607 -99.06 -65.35 26.44
N HIS A 608 -100.25 -64.87 26.03
CA HIS A 608 -101.60 -65.44 26.20
C HIS A 608 -101.98 -66.14 27.51
N HIS A 609 -103.02 -65.60 28.16
CA HIS A 609 -104.20 -66.40 28.50
C HIS A 609 -105.48 -65.55 28.40
N ASP A 610 -106.59 -66.20 28.09
CA ASP A 610 -107.85 -65.56 27.69
C ASP A 610 -108.86 -65.33 28.84
N ASN A 611 -109.96 -64.68 28.47
CA ASN A 611 -111.35 -64.95 28.85
C ASN A 611 -112.08 -64.13 29.95
N ILE A 612 -113.17 -63.51 29.47
CA ILE A 612 -114.55 -63.51 30.02
C ILE A 612 -114.80 -62.76 31.35
N TYR A 613 -115.54 -61.65 31.23
CA TYR A 613 -116.87 -61.42 31.85
C TYR A 613 -117.52 -60.23 31.11
N ALA A 614 -118.41 -60.40 30.12
CA ALA A 614 -119.81 -60.86 30.17
C ALA A 614 -120.77 -59.87 30.88
N GLY A 615 -121.82 -59.38 30.19
CA GLY A 615 -123.06 -58.97 30.88
C GLY A 615 -123.85 -57.69 30.54
N LEU A 616 -124.25 -57.45 29.27
CA LEU A 616 -125.62 -56.97 28.94
C LEU A 616 -126.03 -55.52 29.43
N PRO A 617 -127.23 -54.94 29.09
CA PRO A 617 -127.20 -53.66 28.37
C PRO A 617 -128.17 -52.52 28.83
N THR A 618 -128.38 -51.56 27.92
CA THR A 618 -129.54 -50.65 27.71
C THR A 618 -129.64 -49.25 28.36
N ARG A 619 -129.63 -48.25 27.45
CA ARG A 619 -130.39 -46.98 27.41
C ARG A 619 -130.27 -45.93 28.53
N SER A 620 -129.73 -44.77 28.15
CA SER A 620 -130.40 -43.47 28.38
C SER A 620 -130.01 -42.45 27.29
N PRO A 621 -130.95 -41.71 26.66
CA PRO A 621 -130.61 -40.67 25.67
C PRO A 621 -130.02 -39.37 26.27
N TYR A 622 -130.21 -39.14 27.58
CA TYR A 622 -129.89 -37.84 28.20
C TYR A 622 -128.42 -37.65 28.55
N THR A 623 -127.67 -38.73 28.80
CA THR A 623 -126.23 -38.68 29.10
C THR A 623 -125.39 -38.30 27.88
N ASN A 624 -125.83 -38.68 26.67
CA ASN A 624 -125.07 -38.53 25.43
C ASN A 624 -124.70 -37.05 25.16
N LYS A 625 -125.65 -36.12 25.26
CA LYS A 625 -125.38 -34.67 25.05
C LYS A 625 -124.43 -34.05 26.08
N HIS A 626 -124.36 -34.59 27.31
CA HIS A 626 -123.40 -34.13 28.32
C HIS A 626 -122.01 -34.71 28.03
N THR A 627 -121.95 -36.01 27.72
CA THR A 627 -120.74 -36.73 27.31
C THR A 627 -120.09 -36.07 26.11
N GLN A 628 -120.86 -35.77 25.06
CA GLN A 628 -120.38 -35.11 23.84
C GLN A 628 -119.90 -33.67 24.07
N ARG A 629 -120.48 -32.94 25.04
CA ARG A 629 -119.99 -31.61 25.46
C ARG A 629 -118.68 -31.70 26.26
N LEU A 630 -118.52 -32.73 27.10
CA LEU A 630 -117.26 -33.01 27.76
C LEU A 630 -116.21 -33.43 26.74
N GLU A 631 -116.54 -34.30 25.78
CA GLU A 631 -115.66 -34.78 24.72
C GLU A 631 -115.14 -33.64 23.83
N VAL A 632 -115.99 -32.66 23.48
CA VAL A 632 -115.56 -31.43 22.77
C VAL A 632 -114.67 -30.55 23.65
N LYS A 633 -114.91 -30.47 24.96
CA LYS A 633 -114.02 -29.75 25.89
C LYS A 633 -112.68 -30.47 26.06
N CYS A 634 -112.64 -31.79 26.15
CA CYS A 634 -111.42 -32.57 26.17
C CYS A 634 -110.62 -32.32 24.89
N LYS A 635 -111.23 -32.49 23.70
CA LYS A 635 -110.56 -32.22 22.43
C LYS A 635 -110.04 -30.78 22.29
N GLY A 636 -110.72 -29.79 22.88
CA GLY A 636 -110.25 -28.40 22.95
C GLY A 636 -109.10 -28.18 23.96
N LEU A 637 -109.06 -28.95 25.04
CA LEU A 637 -107.92 -28.99 25.97
C LEU A 637 -106.74 -29.74 25.36
N ASP A 638 -106.98 -30.82 24.61
CA ASP A 638 -105.97 -31.61 23.92
C ASP A 638 -105.24 -30.78 22.85
N THR A 639 -105.97 -30.03 22.03
CA THR A 639 -105.36 -29.14 21.03
C THR A 639 -104.60 -27.98 21.68
N LEU A 640 -105.10 -27.41 22.78
CA LEU A 640 -104.41 -26.36 23.53
C LEU A 640 -103.15 -26.90 24.24
N ASN A 641 -103.20 -28.12 24.78
CA ASN A 641 -102.05 -28.80 25.36
C ASN A 641 -100.99 -29.10 24.28
N GLN A 642 -101.40 -29.54 23.09
CA GLN A 642 -100.50 -29.76 21.96
C GLN A 642 -99.88 -28.45 21.41
N GLN A 643 -100.61 -27.32 21.50
CA GLN A 643 -100.05 -25.98 21.25
C GLN A 643 -99.06 -25.56 22.34
N LEU A 644 -99.33 -25.85 23.62
CA LEU A 644 -98.39 -25.59 24.71
C LEU A 644 -97.13 -26.44 24.59
N GLN A 645 -97.24 -27.73 24.23
CA GLN A 645 -96.10 -28.61 24.01
C GLN A 645 -95.23 -28.18 22.82
N THR A 646 -95.84 -27.78 21.69
CA THR A 646 -95.06 -27.26 20.55
C THR A 646 -94.43 -25.90 20.85
N SER A 647 -95.10 -25.03 21.62
CA SER A 647 -94.53 -23.79 22.14
C SER A 647 -93.33 -24.05 23.05
N LEU A 648 -93.49 -24.93 24.06
CA LEU A 648 -92.47 -25.30 25.04
C LEU A 648 -91.23 -25.89 24.36
N TYR A 649 -91.41 -26.83 23.44
CA TYR A 649 -90.32 -27.38 22.62
C TYR A 649 -89.63 -26.31 21.75
N SER A 650 -90.38 -25.30 21.27
CA SER A 650 -89.79 -24.17 20.53
C SER A 650 -88.97 -23.22 21.41
N THR A 651 -89.30 -23.10 22.70
CA THR A 651 -88.52 -22.34 23.70
C THR A 651 -87.33 -23.13 24.23
N GLU A 652 -87.46 -24.43 24.43
CA GLU A 652 -86.39 -25.35 24.80
C GLU A 652 -85.29 -25.36 23.71
N ARG A 653 -85.68 -25.47 22.43
CA ARG A 653 -84.78 -25.25 21.27
C ARG A 653 -84.28 -23.81 21.09
N LYS A 654 -84.68 -22.84 21.92
CA LYS A 654 -84.05 -21.51 21.98
C LYS A 654 -83.06 -21.44 23.14
N ALA A 655 -83.42 -21.95 24.31
CA ALA A 655 -82.50 -22.11 25.45
C ALA A 655 -81.24 -22.88 25.03
N GLN A 656 -81.39 -24.08 24.45
CA GLN A 656 -80.28 -24.92 23.96
C GLN A 656 -79.35 -24.23 22.93
N ARG A 657 -79.84 -23.22 22.20
CA ARG A 657 -79.01 -22.45 21.26
C ARG A 657 -78.29 -21.29 21.95
N LEU A 658 -78.95 -20.61 22.87
CA LEU A 658 -78.32 -19.58 23.71
C LEU A 658 -77.28 -20.20 24.66
N GLU A 659 -77.51 -21.41 25.16
CA GLU A 659 -76.54 -22.19 25.95
C GLU A 659 -75.30 -22.54 25.13
N ALA A 660 -75.46 -22.95 23.86
CA ALA A 660 -74.34 -23.19 22.95
C ALA A 660 -73.59 -21.90 22.57
N GLU A 661 -74.32 -20.81 22.29
CA GLU A 661 -73.76 -19.47 22.00
C GLU A 661 -72.97 -18.91 23.20
N VAL A 662 -73.43 -19.14 24.44
CA VAL A 662 -72.68 -18.80 25.66
C VAL A 662 -71.43 -19.66 25.80
N GLN A 663 -71.49 -20.98 25.55
CA GLN A 663 -70.31 -21.85 25.60
C GLN A 663 -69.25 -21.48 24.53
N GLU A 664 -69.69 -21.09 23.34
CA GLU A 664 -68.82 -20.59 22.27
C GLU A 664 -68.12 -19.30 22.71
N LEU A 665 -68.87 -18.30 23.20
CA LEU A 665 -68.34 -17.03 23.75
C LEU A 665 -67.43 -17.22 24.98
N GLU A 666 -67.72 -18.19 25.86
CA GLU A 666 -66.85 -18.54 26.98
C GLU A 666 -65.51 -19.12 26.50
N SER A 667 -65.51 -19.92 25.44
CA SER A 667 -64.29 -20.45 24.83
C SER A 667 -63.48 -19.37 24.09
N GLU A 668 -64.14 -18.46 23.36
CA GLU A 668 -63.49 -17.30 22.76
C GLU A 668 -62.81 -16.44 23.83
N ASN A 669 -63.51 -16.14 24.93
CA ASN A 669 -62.97 -15.34 26.03
C ASN A 669 -61.74 -16.01 26.69
N GLN A 670 -61.73 -17.33 26.86
CA GLN A 670 -60.56 -18.07 27.34
C GLN A 670 -59.37 -17.97 26.37
N THR A 671 -59.58 -18.11 25.06
CA THR A 671 -58.49 -17.97 24.07
C THR A 671 -57.96 -16.53 23.98
N LEU A 672 -58.82 -15.53 24.12
CA LEU A 672 -58.43 -14.12 24.21
C LEU A 672 -57.61 -13.82 25.48
N GLN A 673 -57.96 -14.42 26.62
CA GLN A 673 -57.18 -14.30 27.85
C GLN A 673 -55.77 -14.89 27.70
N ALA A 674 -55.64 -16.10 27.14
CA ALA A 674 -54.34 -16.70 26.85
C ALA A 674 -53.49 -15.82 25.91
N SER A 675 -54.08 -15.30 24.83
CA SER A 675 -53.43 -14.37 23.90
C SER A 675 -52.96 -13.07 24.57
N LEU A 676 -53.74 -12.52 25.50
CA LEU A 676 -53.33 -11.36 26.30
C LEU A 676 -52.18 -11.66 27.25
N GLU A 677 -52.06 -12.89 27.75
CA GLU A 677 -50.94 -13.32 28.60
C GLU A 677 -49.65 -13.55 27.80
N ASP A 678 -49.74 -14.16 26.62
CA ASP A 678 -48.61 -14.25 25.67
C ASP A 678 -48.12 -12.85 25.25
N LEU A 679 -49.03 -11.91 24.97
CA LEU A 679 -48.67 -10.52 24.66
C LEU A 679 -48.00 -9.81 25.85
N ARG A 680 -48.43 -10.06 27.09
CA ARG A 680 -47.76 -9.55 28.31
C ARG A 680 -46.35 -10.15 28.50
N ILE A 681 -46.16 -11.43 28.18
CA ILE A 681 -44.84 -12.07 28.21
C ILE A 681 -43.93 -11.49 27.12
N SER A 682 -44.47 -11.24 25.92
CA SER A 682 -43.78 -10.60 24.81
C SER A 682 -43.32 -9.18 25.17
N LEU A 683 -44.20 -8.37 25.79
CA LEU A 683 -43.87 -7.02 26.27
C LEU A 683 -42.67 -7.02 27.23
N ARG A 684 -42.66 -7.90 28.23
CA ARG A 684 -41.56 -8.02 29.20
C ARG A 684 -40.24 -8.44 28.54
N ARG A 685 -40.29 -9.27 27.49
CA ARG A 685 -39.10 -9.62 26.70
C ARG A 685 -38.60 -8.42 25.89
N LEU A 686 -39.50 -7.59 25.36
CA LEU A 686 -39.14 -6.34 24.68
C LEU A 686 -38.44 -5.36 25.63
N GLU A 687 -38.97 -5.16 26.84
CA GLU A 687 -38.37 -4.33 27.90
C GLU A 687 -36.96 -4.80 28.30
N GLN A 688 -36.75 -6.13 28.39
CA GLN A 688 -35.45 -6.75 28.64
C GLN A 688 -34.46 -6.54 27.47
N LEU A 689 -34.93 -6.59 26.22
CA LEU A 689 -34.11 -6.32 25.04
C LEU A 689 -33.77 -4.83 24.90
N GLU A 690 -34.68 -3.93 25.27
CA GLU A 690 -34.44 -2.48 25.21
C GLU A 690 -33.48 -2.01 26.31
N THR A 691 -33.60 -2.54 27.54
CA THR A 691 -32.61 -2.29 28.60
C THR A 691 -31.24 -2.91 28.27
N GLY A 692 -31.22 -4.12 27.69
CA GLY A 692 -30.00 -4.72 27.15
C GLY A 692 -29.33 -3.86 26.07
N LYS A 693 -30.12 -3.33 25.12
CA LYS A 693 -29.66 -2.40 24.09
C LYS A 693 -29.07 -1.12 24.71
N GLN A 694 -29.73 -0.50 25.68
CA GLN A 694 -29.24 0.72 26.35
C GLN A 694 -27.88 0.48 27.05
N ASN A 695 -27.67 -0.71 27.64
CA ASN A 695 -26.37 -1.07 28.20
C ASN A 695 -25.29 -1.20 27.11
N MET A 696 -25.57 -1.85 25.98
CA MET A 696 -24.64 -1.93 24.85
C MET A 696 -24.34 -0.55 24.23
N GLU A 697 -25.33 0.35 24.18
CA GLU A 697 -25.13 1.75 23.76
C GLU A 697 -24.24 2.50 24.77
N HIS A 698 -24.36 2.24 26.07
CA HIS A 698 -23.46 2.81 27.07
C HIS A 698 -22.02 2.29 26.90
N GLU A 699 -21.83 0.96 26.83
CA GLU A 699 -20.53 0.31 26.65
C GLU A 699 -19.82 0.78 25.37
N THR A 700 -20.54 0.86 24.24
CA THR A 700 -19.95 1.36 22.99
C THR A 700 -19.50 2.81 23.10
N THR A 701 -20.25 3.70 23.78
CA THR A 701 -19.74 5.07 24.03
C THR A 701 -18.53 5.11 24.95
N MET A 702 -18.40 4.16 25.90
CA MET A 702 -17.22 4.05 26.77
C MET A 702 -16.00 3.57 25.98
N LEU A 703 -16.13 2.49 25.21
CA LEU A 703 -15.07 1.99 24.33
C LEU A 703 -14.64 3.04 23.29
N GLU A 704 -15.55 3.89 22.82
CA GLU A 704 -15.18 5.06 21.99
C GLU A 704 -14.33 6.10 22.74
N ARG A 705 -14.60 6.37 24.02
CA ARG A 705 -13.79 7.30 24.83
C ARG A 705 -12.38 6.73 25.04
N ASP A 706 -12.30 5.45 25.39
CA ASP A 706 -11.03 4.75 25.64
C ASP A 706 -10.19 4.63 24.37
N LYS A 707 -10.82 4.30 23.23
CA LYS A 707 -10.17 4.36 21.91
C LYS A 707 -9.61 5.75 21.62
N ARG A 708 -10.39 6.81 21.82
CA ARG A 708 -9.94 8.21 21.62
C ARG A 708 -8.86 8.64 22.62
N GLN A 709 -8.69 7.95 23.76
CA GLN A 709 -7.59 8.14 24.70
C GLN A 709 -6.32 7.42 24.24
N LEU A 710 -6.43 6.13 23.91
CA LEU A 710 -5.33 5.31 23.38
C LEU A 710 -4.78 5.88 22.06
N GLU A 711 -5.63 6.43 21.18
CA GLU A 711 -5.19 7.14 19.98
C GLU A 711 -4.34 8.39 20.28
N LYS A 712 -4.63 9.13 21.36
CA LYS A 712 -3.82 10.30 21.78
C LYS A 712 -2.49 9.86 22.37
N GLU A 713 -2.50 8.78 23.15
CA GLU A 713 -1.30 8.20 23.73
C GLU A 713 -0.37 7.61 22.66
N ASN A 714 -0.92 6.85 21.70
CA ASN A 714 -0.15 6.32 20.58
C ASN A 714 0.49 7.43 19.73
N ARG A 715 -0.21 8.57 19.52
CA ARG A 715 0.38 9.76 18.86
C ARG A 715 1.53 10.36 19.67
N ARG A 716 1.41 10.48 21.00
CA ARG A 716 2.49 10.96 21.88
C ARG A 716 3.70 10.02 21.83
N LEU A 717 3.49 8.70 21.88
CA LEU A 717 4.56 7.71 21.83
C LEU A 717 5.28 7.71 20.47
N ARG A 718 4.57 7.92 19.35
CA ARG A 718 5.20 8.12 18.03
C ARG A 718 6.07 9.36 17.99
N GLN A 719 5.56 10.51 18.46
CA GLN A 719 6.35 11.75 18.56
C GLN A 719 7.58 11.58 19.46
N GLN A 720 7.46 10.83 20.55
CA GLN A 720 8.59 10.51 21.42
C GLN A 720 9.62 9.60 20.74
N ALA A 721 9.19 8.64 19.90
CA ALA A 721 10.07 7.80 19.11
C ALA A 721 10.80 8.59 18.01
N GLU A 722 10.08 9.42 17.24
CA GLU A 722 10.65 10.33 16.22
C GLU A 722 11.72 11.25 16.83
N ILE A 723 11.48 11.79 18.03
CA ILE A 723 12.45 12.59 18.77
C ILE A 723 13.66 11.75 19.22
N GLN A 724 13.46 10.49 19.64
CA GLN A 724 14.56 9.60 20.03
C GLN A 724 15.42 9.19 18.82
N GLU A 725 14.82 8.94 17.67
CA GLU A 725 15.49 8.62 16.41
C GLU A 725 16.38 9.80 15.95
N ALA A 726 15.85 11.02 15.88
CA ALA A 726 16.63 12.21 15.56
C ALA A 726 17.78 12.48 16.57
N ASN A 727 17.58 12.14 17.85
CA ASN A 727 18.64 12.19 18.86
C ASN A 727 19.72 11.11 18.68
N LEU A 728 19.37 9.93 18.16
CA LEU A 728 20.33 8.88 17.82
C LEU A 728 21.13 9.27 16.58
N ASP A 729 20.49 9.81 15.54
CA ASP A 729 21.19 10.28 14.33
C ASP A 729 22.18 11.42 14.61
N SER A 730 21.80 12.38 15.46
CA SER A 730 22.72 13.42 15.93
C SER A 730 23.96 12.84 16.63
N ARG A 731 23.78 11.79 17.45
CA ARG A 731 24.89 11.05 18.08
C ARG A 731 25.70 10.25 17.07
N ASN A 732 25.07 9.62 16.08
CA ASN A 732 25.73 8.86 15.02
C ASN A 732 26.63 9.77 14.17
N VAL A 733 26.15 10.97 13.80
CA VAL A 733 26.94 11.98 13.07
C VAL A 733 28.14 12.47 13.92
N CYS A 734 27.94 12.69 15.22
CA CYS A 734 29.01 13.06 16.15
C CYS A 734 30.08 11.95 16.25
N MET A 735 29.66 10.70 16.48
CA MET A 735 30.55 9.53 16.51
C MET A 735 31.33 9.39 15.20
N ALA A 736 30.67 9.51 14.05
CA ALA A 736 31.32 9.46 12.75
C ALA A 736 32.33 10.62 12.52
N SER A 737 32.23 11.73 13.26
CA SER A 737 33.26 12.79 13.26
C SER A 737 34.44 12.44 14.15
N LEU A 738 34.19 11.99 15.38
CA LEU A 738 35.24 11.52 16.29
C LEU A 738 36.03 10.37 15.68
N GLU A 739 35.40 9.46 14.93
CA GLU A 739 36.09 8.42 14.16
C GLU A 739 36.93 8.97 12.99
N ARG A 740 36.52 10.07 12.35
CA ARG A 740 37.31 10.74 11.30
C ARG A 740 38.53 11.42 11.91
N GLU A 741 38.35 12.14 13.00
CA GLU A 741 39.41 12.80 13.76
C GLU A 741 40.40 11.79 14.33
N MET A 742 39.93 10.69 14.93
CA MET A 742 40.77 9.57 15.38
C MET A 742 41.60 8.97 14.22
N ARG A 743 41.00 8.80 13.03
CA ARG A 743 41.73 8.31 11.84
C ARG A 743 42.75 9.31 11.29
N LEU A 744 42.59 10.61 11.54
CA LEU A 744 43.61 11.62 11.21
C LEU A 744 44.74 11.60 12.24
N LEU A 745 44.42 11.63 13.54
CA LEU A 745 45.40 11.56 14.64
C LEU A 745 46.25 10.29 14.59
N VAL A 746 45.66 9.14 14.19
CA VAL A 746 46.43 7.91 13.92
C VAL A 746 47.47 8.15 12.81
N LYS A 747 47.08 8.70 11.65
CA LYS A 747 48.02 8.97 10.55
C LYS A 747 49.13 9.96 10.93
N GLU A 748 48.80 10.99 11.72
CA GLU A 748 49.80 11.93 12.26
C GLU A 748 50.79 11.21 13.19
N MET A 749 50.31 10.35 14.08
CA MET A 749 51.16 9.50 14.93
C MET A 749 52.04 8.54 14.11
N GLU A 750 51.56 8.01 12.98
CA GLU A 750 52.37 7.18 12.08
C GLU A 750 53.48 7.99 11.38
N GLY A 751 53.18 9.21 10.92
CA GLY A 751 54.18 10.13 10.35
C GLY A 751 55.21 10.62 11.38
N LEU A 752 54.80 10.84 12.63
CA LEU A 752 55.70 11.15 13.75
C LEU A 752 56.60 9.96 14.13
N ARG A 753 56.08 8.72 14.02
CA ARG A 753 56.88 7.49 14.18
C ARG A 753 57.94 7.37 13.07
N GLU A 754 57.57 7.53 11.80
CA GLU A 754 58.53 7.50 10.69
C GLU A 754 59.61 8.58 10.77
N THR A 755 59.24 9.81 11.13
CA THR A 755 60.21 10.91 11.28
C THR A 755 61.14 10.65 12.47
N SER A 756 60.65 10.09 13.58
CA SER A 756 61.48 9.61 14.68
C SER A 756 62.47 8.53 14.24
N GLU A 757 62.04 7.58 13.40
CA GLU A 757 62.90 6.53 12.86
C GLU A 757 63.96 7.06 11.88
N ARG A 758 63.60 8.01 11.02
CA ARG A 758 64.55 8.73 10.15
C ARG A 758 65.59 9.50 10.96
N VAL A 759 65.18 10.22 12.01
CA VAL A 759 66.12 10.91 12.93
C VAL A 759 67.05 9.90 13.60
N LYS A 760 66.53 8.78 14.13
CA LYS A 760 67.36 7.71 14.73
C LYS A 760 68.37 7.11 13.75
N SER A 761 68.09 7.09 12.44
CA SER A 761 69.04 6.66 11.41
C SER A 761 70.10 7.72 11.11
N LEU A 762 69.72 8.98 10.92
CA LEU A 762 70.67 10.09 10.76
C LEU A 762 71.59 10.24 11.98
N GLU A 763 71.12 9.96 13.19
CA GLU A 763 71.98 9.90 14.38
C GLU A 763 73.00 8.75 14.34
N ARG A 764 72.67 7.58 13.76
CA ARG A 764 73.63 6.47 13.60
C ARG A 764 74.70 6.83 12.58
N GLU A 765 74.28 7.34 11.42
CA GLU A 765 75.17 7.82 10.36
C GLU A 765 76.11 8.92 10.88
N ASN A 766 75.60 9.90 11.62
CA ASN A 766 76.42 10.97 12.21
C ASN A 766 77.41 10.43 13.27
N ARG A 767 77.00 9.45 14.11
CA ARG A 767 77.92 8.74 15.02
C ARG A 767 79.00 7.97 14.27
N GLU A 768 78.72 7.46 13.07
CA GLU A 768 79.68 6.73 12.24
C GLU A 768 80.63 7.68 11.49
N LEU A 769 80.14 8.76 10.91
CA LEU A 769 80.95 9.84 10.34
C LEU A 769 81.86 10.47 11.40
N THR A 770 81.39 10.65 12.64
CA THR A 770 82.21 11.13 13.76
C THR A 770 83.34 10.15 14.11
N LYS A 771 83.07 8.84 14.08
CA LYS A 771 84.12 7.82 14.27
C LYS A 771 85.14 7.86 13.12
N GLN A 772 84.67 7.98 11.87
CA GLN A 772 85.55 8.03 10.70
C GLN A 772 86.44 9.29 10.73
N ALA A 773 85.88 10.46 10.99
CA ALA A 773 86.65 11.69 11.15
C ALA A 773 87.72 11.59 12.27
N ALA A 774 87.42 10.88 13.36
CA ALA A 774 88.39 10.62 14.43
C ALA A 774 89.49 9.60 14.03
N ILE A 775 89.20 8.67 13.11
CA ILE A 775 90.20 7.78 12.50
C ILE A 775 91.08 8.56 11.50
N ASP A 776 90.46 9.38 10.65
CA ASP A 776 91.16 10.22 9.67
C ASP A 776 92.08 11.23 10.37
N GLN A 777 91.62 11.85 11.46
CA GLN A 777 92.42 12.78 12.27
C GLN A 777 93.62 12.09 12.93
N LYS A 778 93.48 10.85 13.43
CA LYS A 778 94.61 10.04 13.93
C LYS A 778 95.58 9.65 12.81
N THR A 779 95.06 9.33 11.64
CA THR A 779 95.85 8.99 10.45
C THR A 779 96.66 10.21 9.96
N LEU A 780 96.05 11.40 9.95
CA LEU A 780 96.73 12.67 9.66
C LEU A 780 97.73 13.07 10.75
N ALA A 781 97.51 12.70 12.02
CA ALA A 781 98.49 12.91 13.09
C ALA A 781 99.73 12.02 12.91
N THR A 782 99.55 10.72 12.69
CA THR A 782 100.67 9.79 12.44
C THR A 782 101.45 10.14 11.18
N PHE A 783 100.81 10.63 10.10
CA PHE A 783 101.52 11.17 8.94
C PHE A 783 102.32 12.46 9.20
N ARG A 784 102.08 13.17 10.31
CA ARG A 784 102.88 14.34 10.73
C ARG A 784 104.05 13.97 11.63
N GLU A 785 104.00 12.84 12.31
CA GLU A 785 105.07 12.32 13.19
C GLU A 785 106.18 11.60 12.40
N VAL A 786 105.92 11.23 11.14
CA VAL A 786 106.85 10.53 10.23
C VAL A 786 107.60 11.51 9.31
N ARG A 787 107.68 12.81 9.67
CA ARG A 787 108.19 13.89 8.81
C ARG A 787 109.07 14.91 9.54
#